data_AF-A0A2M8TCL7-F1
#
_entry.id   AF-A0A2M8TCL7-F1
#
_cell.length_a   1.000
_cell.length_b   1.000
_cell.length_c   1.000
_cell.angle_alpha   90.00
_cell.angle_beta   90.00
_cell.angle_gamma   90.00
#
_symmetry.space_group_name_H-M   'P 1'
#
loop_
_entity.id
_entity.type
_entity.pdbx_description
1 polymer ?
#
loop_
_entity_poly.entity_id
_entity_poly.type
_entity_poly.pdbx_seq_one_letter_code
_entity_poly.pdbx_strand_id
1 'polypeptide(L)'
;MKKFKLKYLFAVFMAFSLLFIFNSSYTYKAAATDTSTIGVTYSAHVQNIGWQNWVNDGAEAGTDGKGFRVEALKIKLVNAPADAGITYCAHVQNIGWQTLSSDGAEAGTDGKGLRVEALKIKLKNLDEYSVQYRAHVQNIGWQDWVSDGAEAGTDGKGLRVEAIEIKIVKKTHPTSIAISKGDQTLKVGQTDNLTANFTPADTTDQNVTWASSDPNVASIDSNGKVTANGVGTSQITATSHDGCKTATCIITVTPADPEVQYSAHVQNIGWQNPASDGAEVGTDGKGLRVEAFKIKLSNAPANAKISYRAHVQNVGWQDWVSNGAEAGTDGKGLRVEALQIKLDNMPDYSIQYQAHVQNIGWQDWVSDGAEAGTDGKGLRVEALRIKLVKKVPAVHVDSIALNKTSDTLNVGDTDNLSATIKPDNASNKNVTWASSDSSIASVDNTGKVTGNKEGTVTIAATSEDGNKTATCNITVNPTNNSDVVTFKDPELERLVRSAINKPTGTLYKKDVANITDLEVEEREKKITDLSGIENLTKLDTFKLINHDNTELNDISPLKGLKNLKHLILVNNTISDISALKELTNLQELDLGDNSISDISPISGLTNLQDLNLGVNKLSDISALKSLTNLKSLYLDANRGISDISVIQNLTQLNKFSAVTCSLSSLNALKHLTNLQDLDLRNNEITDISPLSGLTNLNTLLLDSNDIIDISPVSKLTNLKEFVAGGPNLTDISPLKDLTNLQDLDLEGNEITDISPLKNLTNLKSLRMASNKIDNIAPIQNLTNLQELDLRDNKLTNVALLSRLINLQWLNLIQNQINSEDKTTLANALPNCHIYYTSSAQ
;
A
#
# COMPACT_ATOMS: atom_id res chain seq x y z
N MET A 1 44.43 16.66 -5.61
CA MET A 1 45.84 16.61 -6.06
C MET A 1 46.60 15.53 -5.32
N LYS A 2 46.82 14.37 -5.94
CA LYS A 2 48.07 13.57 -5.91
C LYS A 2 47.82 12.28 -6.68
N LYS A 3 48.86 11.88 -7.39
CA LYS A 3 48.93 10.92 -8.49
C LYS A 3 50.01 9.90 -8.09
N PHE A 4 49.96 8.69 -8.66
CA PHE A 4 51.05 7.68 -8.79
C PHE A 4 51.38 6.85 -7.52
N LYS A 5 51.67 5.53 -7.53
CA LYS A 5 52.06 4.42 -8.48
C LYS A 5 51.58 3.08 -7.83
N LEU A 6 51.53 1.87 -8.42
CA LEU A 6 52.51 1.13 -9.23
C LEU A 6 51.88 -0.19 -9.77
N LYS A 7 52.41 -0.69 -10.90
CA LYS A 7 52.07 -1.92 -11.64
C LYS A 7 52.94 -3.15 -11.23
N TYR A 8 52.53 -4.32 -11.76
CA TYR A 8 53.25 -5.59 -12.09
C TYR A 8 52.95 -6.78 -11.16
N LEU A 9 52.47 -7.94 -11.68
CA LEU A 9 53.20 -9.03 -12.38
C LEU A 9 52.19 -9.92 -13.18
N PHE A 10 52.24 -10.15 -14.51
CA PHE A 10 52.98 -11.18 -15.31
C PHE A 10 53.01 -12.60 -14.69
N ALA A 11 52.80 -13.76 -15.34
CA ALA A 11 52.40 -14.27 -16.67
C ALA A 11 52.20 -15.81 -16.50
N VAL A 12 51.49 -16.59 -17.34
CA VAL A 12 51.94 -17.33 -18.56
C VAL A 12 50.75 -18.27 -18.89
N PHE A 13 50.03 -18.25 -20.03
CA PHE A 13 50.30 -18.54 -21.45
C PHE A 13 50.73 -19.98 -21.81
N MET A 14 49.82 -20.77 -22.41
CA MET A 14 50.03 -21.50 -23.69
C MET A 14 48.80 -22.38 -24.03
N ALA A 15 48.43 -22.65 -25.29
CA ALA A 15 48.18 -21.86 -26.50
C ALA A 15 47.97 -22.86 -27.68
N PHE A 16 47.46 -22.34 -28.79
CA PHE A 16 47.45 -22.90 -30.17
C PHE A 16 46.47 -24.06 -30.47
N SER A 17 45.73 -24.12 -31.59
CA SER A 17 45.62 -23.23 -32.76
C SER A 17 44.69 -23.80 -33.86
N LEU A 18 43.87 -22.90 -34.44
CA LEU A 18 43.68 -22.61 -35.88
C LEU A 18 43.35 -23.75 -36.88
N LEU A 19 42.26 -23.62 -37.68
CA LEU A 19 42.14 -22.84 -38.95
C LEU A 19 41.13 -23.44 -40.00
N PHE A 20 40.57 -22.50 -40.80
CA PHE A 20 39.80 -22.58 -42.09
C PHE A 20 38.29 -22.87 -42.02
N ILE A 21 37.38 -21.88 -42.15
CA ILE A 21 36.96 -20.97 -43.28
C ILE A 21 36.00 -21.63 -44.29
N PHE A 22 34.76 -21.15 -44.37
CA PHE A 22 34.15 -20.58 -45.60
C PHE A 22 32.96 -19.66 -45.27
N ASN A 23 32.89 -18.55 -46.03
CA ASN A 23 31.96 -17.43 -45.93
C ASN A 23 30.51 -17.79 -46.29
N SER A 24 29.58 -17.07 -45.68
CA SER A 24 28.45 -16.46 -46.39
C SER A 24 28.19 -15.10 -45.77
N SER A 25 28.54 -14.08 -46.53
CA SER A 25 28.34 -12.66 -46.26
C SER A 25 26.84 -12.33 -46.14
N TYR A 26 26.41 -11.90 -44.96
CA TYR A 26 25.42 -10.84 -44.87
C TYR A 26 26.04 -9.68 -44.09
N THR A 27 26.59 -8.75 -44.86
CA THR A 27 26.83 -7.38 -44.40
C THR A 27 25.50 -6.79 -43.98
N TYR A 28 25.20 -6.77 -42.68
CA TYR A 28 24.21 -5.84 -42.16
C TYR A 28 24.81 -4.45 -42.27
N LYS A 29 24.42 -3.77 -43.34
CA LYS A 29 24.66 -2.35 -43.53
C LYS A 29 23.88 -1.64 -42.43
N ALA A 30 24.57 -1.14 -41.42
CA ALA A 30 24.00 -0.15 -40.51
C ALA A 30 23.63 1.08 -41.35
N ALA A 31 22.33 1.26 -41.58
CA ALA A 31 21.78 2.55 -41.99
C ALA A 31 21.38 3.26 -40.70
N ALA A 32 22.12 4.31 -40.36
CA ALA A 32 21.79 5.22 -39.29
C ALA A 32 20.66 6.15 -39.75
N THR A 33 19.53 6.08 -39.03
CA THR A 33 18.53 7.10 -38.64
C THR A 33 17.32 6.26 -38.22
N ASP A 34 16.87 6.22 -36.97
CA ASP A 34 16.05 7.29 -36.41
C ASP A 34 15.63 6.89 -34.98
N THR A 35 15.32 7.87 -34.13
CA THR A 35 14.90 7.72 -32.72
C THR A 35 13.44 7.30 -32.57
N SER A 36 12.96 6.31 -33.32
CA SER A 36 11.58 5.80 -33.22
C SER A 36 11.56 4.32 -32.86
N THR A 37 10.89 3.97 -31.76
CA THR A 37 10.59 2.59 -31.39
C THR A 37 9.72 1.95 -32.47
N ILE A 38 9.94 0.65 -32.77
CA ILE A 38 9.02 -0.14 -33.61
C ILE A 38 7.62 0.01 -33.00
N GLY A 39 6.67 0.42 -33.81
CA GLY A 39 5.30 0.67 -33.37
C GLY A 39 4.27 0.08 -34.31
N VAL A 40 3.02 0.35 -34.01
CA VAL A 40 1.83 0.01 -34.77
C VAL A 40 0.99 1.26 -34.94
N THR A 41 0.40 1.39 -36.13
CA THR A 41 -0.67 2.35 -36.36
C THR A 41 -1.87 1.62 -36.93
N TYR A 42 -3.06 2.04 -36.51
CA TYR A 42 -4.29 1.36 -36.85
C TYR A 42 -5.45 2.33 -36.95
N SER A 43 -6.51 1.90 -37.63
CA SER A 43 -7.75 2.64 -37.79
C SER A 43 -8.93 1.66 -37.71
N ALA A 44 -10.05 2.16 -37.18
CA ALA A 44 -11.30 1.44 -37.12
C ALA A 44 -12.35 2.09 -38.05
N HIS A 45 -13.11 1.24 -38.73
CA HIS A 45 -14.35 1.62 -39.39
C HIS A 45 -15.49 1.44 -38.38
N VAL A 46 -16.12 2.54 -37.97
CA VAL A 46 -17.17 2.54 -36.95
C VAL A 46 -18.52 2.81 -37.58
N GLN A 47 -19.55 2.09 -37.13
CA GLN A 47 -20.93 2.27 -37.58
C GLN A 47 -21.33 3.75 -37.56
N ASN A 48 -21.94 4.22 -38.66
CA ASN A 48 -22.41 5.60 -38.87
C ASN A 48 -21.32 6.69 -38.84
N ILE A 49 -20.05 6.34 -38.67
CA ILE A 49 -18.91 7.27 -38.68
C ILE A 49 -18.04 7.01 -39.91
N GLY A 50 -17.83 5.74 -40.27
CA GLY A 50 -16.89 5.34 -41.30
C GLY A 50 -15.49 5.10 -40.77
N TRP A 51 -14.49 5.11 -41.65
CA TRP A 51 -13.07 5.02 -41.28
C TRP A 51 -12.64 6.24 -40.48
N GLN A 52 -12.15 6.00 -39.26
CA GLN A 52 -11.57 7.04 -38.42
C GLN A 52 -10.10 7.31 -38.81
N ASN A 53 -9.54 8.40 -38.28
CA ASN A 53 -8.12 8.70 -38.45
C ASN A 53 -7.25 7.56 -37.89
N TRP A 54 -6.06 7.40 -38.47
CA TRP A 54 -5.06 6.47 -37.95
C TRP A 54 -4.56 6.93 -36.58
N VAL A 55 -4.51 6.01 -35.63
CA VAL A 55 -3.96 6.20 -34.29
C VAL A 55 -2.71 5.34 -34.12
N ASN A 56 -1.89 5.60 -33.11
CA ASN A 56 -0.61 4.91 -32.86
C ASN A 56 -0.66 4.10 -31.56
N ASP A 57 0.43 3.42 -31.21
CA ASP A 57 0.59 2.60 -30.00
C ASP A 57 -0.23 3.05 -28.78
N GLY A 58 -1.16 2.19 -28.39
CA GLY A 58 -1.97 2.32 -27.17
C GLY A 58 -3.10 3.34 -27.25
N ALA A 59 -3.25 4.07 -28.35
CA ALA A 59 -4.34 5.04 -28.50
C ALA A 59 -5.65 4.38 -28.96
N GLU A 60 -6.79 4.84 -28.45
CA GLU A 60 -8.08 4.25 -28.80
C GLU A 60 -8.42 4.40 -30.30
N ALA A 61 -8.82 3.31 -30.96
CA ALA A 61 -9.54 3.35 -32.23
C ALA A 61 -10.94 2.73 -32.04
N GLY A 62 -11.98 3.46 -32.43
CA GLY A 62 -13.37 3.10 -32.19
C GLY A 62 -14.12 4.18 -31.41
N THR A 63 -15.09 3.74 -30.62
CA THR A 63 -15.80 4.60 -29.66
C THR A 63 -16.09 3.84 -28.37
N ASP A 64 -15.47 4.28 -27.27
CA ASP A 64 -15.88 3.94 -25.92
C ASP A 64 -17.15 4.73 -25.51
N GLY A 65 -18.10 4.08 -24.84
CA GLY A 65 -19.27 4.71 -24.20
C GLY A 65 -20.36 5.30 -25.12
N LYS A 66 -20.17 5.30 -26.44
CA LYS A 66 -21.12 5.90 -27.41
C LYS A 66 -22.07 4.89 -28.07
N GLY A 67 -21.88 3.59 -27.81
CA GLY A 67 -22.75 2.54 -28.33
C GLY A 67 -22.60 2.24 -29.82
N PHE A 68 -21.62 2.81 -30.51
CA PHE A 68 -21.32 2.47 -31.90
C PHE A 68 -20.32 1.31 -31.96
N ARG A 69 -20.51 0.43 -32.95
CA ARG A 69 -19.70 -0.79 -33.09
C ARG A 69 -18.60 -0.60 -34.13
N VAL A 70 -17.48 -1.29 -33.91
CA VAL A 70 -16.46 -1.49 -34.93
C VAL A 70 -16.97 -2.50 -35.95
N GLU A 71 -16.83 -2.19 -37.23
CA GLU A 71 -17.23 -3.04 -38.36
C GLU A 71 -16.03 -3.57 -39.14
N ALA A 72 -14.93 -2.81 -39.20
CA ALA A 72 -13.67 -3.24 -39.79
C ALA A 72 -12.45 -2.53 -39.17
N LEU A 73 -11.26 -3.07 -39.42
CA LEU A 73 -9.97 -2.60 -38.90
C LEU A 73 -8.89 -2.66 -39.98
N LYS A 74 -7.96 -1.72 -39.95
CA LYS A 74 -6.69 -1.75 -40.68
C LYS A 74 -5.56 -1.52 -39.70
N ILE A 75 -4.54 -2.37 -39.72
CA ILE A 75 -3.44 -2.35 -38.76
C ILE A 75 -2.14 -2.48 -39.55
N LYS A 76 -1.19 -1.57 -39.32
CA LYS A 76 0.12 -1.63 -39.95
C LYS A 76 1.26 -1.32 -39.00
N LEU A 77 2.41 -1.93 -39.22
CA LEU A 77 3.63 -1.61 -38.47
C LEU A 77 4.21 -0.27 -38.92
N VAL A 78 4.85 0.43 -38.00
CA VAL A 78 5.64 1.63 -38.27
C VAL A 78 7.06 1.42 -37.74
N ASN A 79 8.04 1.92 -38.49
CA ASN A 79 9.46 1.81 -38.15
C ASN A 79 9.97 0.37 -38.00
N ALA A 80 9.31 -0.61 -38.65
CA ALA A 80 9.70 -2.01 -38.64
C ALA A 80 10.64 -2.37 -39.82
N PRO A 81 11.52 -3.40 -39.67
CA PRO A 81 12.32 -3.95 -40.76
C PRO A 81 11.48 -4.38 -41.97
N ALA A 82 12.06 -4.35 -43.18
CA ALA A 82 11.34 -4.64 -44.43
C ALA A 82 10.80 -6.08 -44.54
N ASP A 83 11.35 -7.02 -43.76
CA ASP A 83 10.92 -8.41 -43.68
C ASP A 83 9.98 -8.69 -42.49
N ALA A 84 9.77 -7.70 -41.61
CA ALA A 84 8.80 -7.76 -40.53
C ALA A 84 7.37 -7.55 -41.05
N GLY A 85 6.39 -8.12 -40.34
CA GLY A 85 4.99 -7.92 -40.69
C GLY A 85 4.05 -8.11 -39.51
N ILE A 86 2.81 -7.68 -39.69
CA ILE A 86 1.71 -7.94 -38.76
C ILE A 86 0.61 -8.69 -39.50
N THR A 87 0.04 -9.69 -38.83
CA THR A 87 -1.07 -10.49 -39.34
C THR A 87 -2.23 -10.43 -38.36
N TYR A 88 -3.44 -10.33 -38.86
CA TYR A 88 -4.62 -10.19 -38.00
C TYR A 88 -5.89 -10.66 -38.68
N CYS A 89 -6.87 -11.10 -37.90
CA CYS A 89 -8.22 -11.39 -38.39
C CYS A 89 -9.28 -10.95 -37.39
N ALA A 90 -10.49 -10.73 -37.90
CA ALA A 90 -11.66 -10.41 -37.11
C ALA A 90 -12.66 -11.58 -37.12
N HIS A 91 -13.32 -11.80 -36.00
CA HIS A 91 -14.56 -12.56 -35.90
C HIS A 91 -15.73 -11.61 -36.16
N VAL A 92 -16.44 -11.81 -37.27
CA VAL A 92 -17.54 -10.92 -37.69
C VAL A 92 -18.88 -11.60 -37.49
N GLN A 93 -19.86 -10.84 -36.99
CA GLN A 93 -21.23 -11.32 -36.81
C GLN A 93 -21.75 -12.06 -38.07
N ASN A 94 -22.30 -13.26 -37.86
CA ASN A 94 -22.86 -14.14 -38.90
C ASN A 94 -21.88 -14.62 -39.98
N ILE A 95 -20.58 -14.29 -39.88
CA ILE A 95 -19.53 -14.77 -40.79
C ILE A 95 -18.56 -15.69 -40.05
N GLY A 96 -18.26 -15.38 -38.79
CA GLY A 96 -17.25 -16.07 -38.01
C GLY A 96 -15.85 -15.47 -38.21
N TRP A 97 -14.82 -16.26 -37.87
CA TRP A 97 -13.43 -15.89 -38.09
C TRP A 97 -13.10 -15.78 -39.57
N GLN A 98 -12.66 -14.59 -40.00
CA GLN A 98 -12.21 -14.34 -41.36
C GLN A 98 -10.76 -14.79 -41.58
N THR A 99 -10.33 -14.86 -42.85
CA THR A 99 -8.94 -15.15 -43.22
C THR A 99 -7.98 -14.09 -42.69
N LEU A 100 -6.73 -14.49 -42.40
CA LEU A 100 -5.69 -13.57 -41.94
C LEU A 100 -5.44 -12.47 -42.99
N SER A 101 -5.54 -11.23 -42.52
CA SER A 101 -5.11 -10.01 -43.18
C SER A 101 -3.66 -9.70 -42.83
N SER A 102 -3.00 -8.94 -43.69
CA SER A 102 -1.62 -8.47 -43.52
C SER A 102 -1.57 -6.96 -43.34
N ASP A 103 -0.38 -6.44 -43.06
CA ASP A 103 -0.04 -5.02 -42.95
C ASP A 103 -0.91 -4.08 -43.83
N GLY A 104 -1.76 -3.29 -43.17
CA GLY A 104 -2.63 -2.28 -43.78
C GLY A 104 -3.88 -2.80 -44.51
N ALA A 105 -4.05 -4.12 -44.65
CA ALA A 105 -5.22 -4.72 -45.29
C ALA A 105 -6.47 -4.66 -44.38
N GLU A 106 -7.66 -4.74 -44.95
CA GLU A 106 -8.89 -4.70 -44.16
C GLU A 106 -9.20 -6.05 -43.52
N ALA A 107 -9.46 -6.06 -42.21
CA ALA A 107 -10.11 -7.16 -41.51
C ALA A 107 -11.46 -6.69 -40.97
N GLY A 108 -12.52 -7.48 -41.17
CA GLY A 108 -13.90 -7.11 -40.86
C GLY A 108 -14.75 -6.95 -42.12
N THR A 109 -15.75 -6.07 -42.05
CA THR A 109 -16.57 -5.70 -43.21
C THR A 109 -16.86 -4.20 -43.23
N ASP A 110 -16.42 -3.53 -44.30
CA ASP A 110 -16.88 -2.19 -44.66
C ASP A 110 -18.25 -2.26 -45.40
N GLY A 111 -19.19 -1.38 -45.03
CA GLY A 111 -20.44 -1.15 -45.74
C GLY A 111 -21.51 -2.26 -45.68
N LYS A 112 -21.28 -3.37 -44.95
CA LYS A 112 -22.23 -4.50 -44.83
C LYS A 112 -23.08 -4.46 -43.57
N GLY A 113 -22.82 -3.53 -42.66
CA GLY A 113 -23.56 -3.39 -41.40
C GLY A 113 -23.34 -4.53 -40.40
N LEU A 114 -22.30 -5.35 -40.58
CA LEU A 114 -21.92 -6.43 -39.66
C LEU A 114 -20.82 -5.95 -38.72
N ARG A 115 -20.87 -6.39 -37.47
CA ARG A 115 -19.93 -5.94 -36.42
C ARG A 115 -18.78 -6.90 -36.23
N VAL A 116 -17.63 -6.37 -35.81
CA VAL A 116 -16.55 -7.15 -35.22
C VAL A 116 -16.97 -7.54 -33.80
N GLU A 117 -16.81 -8.81 -33.47
CA GLU A 117 -17.09 -9.37 -32.14
C GLU A 117 -15.80 -9.76 -31.42
N ALA A 118 -14.76 -10.17 -32.16
CA ALA A 118 -13.43 -10.46 -31.63
C ALA A 118 -12.33 -10.25 -32.67
N LEU A 119 -11.08 -10.20 -32.23
CA LEU A 119 -9.89 -10.08 -33.08
C LEU A 119 -8.71 -10.90 -32.55
N LYS A 120 -7.82 -11.30 -33.47
CA LYS A 120 -6.52 -11.92 -33.19
C LYS A 120 -5.45 -11.21 -34.01
N ILE A 121 -4.34 -10.83 -33.38
CA ILE A 121 -3.23 -10.08 -33.99
C ILE A 121 -1.90 -10.74 -33.63
N LYS A 122 -1.03 -10.97 -34.60
CA LYS A 122 0.27 -11.62 -34.41
C LYS A 122 1.36 -10.98 -35.27
N LEU A 123 2.54 -10.78 -34.69
CA LEU A 123 3.73 -10.32 -35.41
C LEU A 123 4.40 -11.44 -36.20
N LYS A 124 5.09 -11.06 -37.27
CA LYS A 124 5.91 -11.92 -38.13
C LYS A 124 7.32 -11.33 -38.21
N ASN A 125 8.33 -12.19 -38.04
CA ASN A 125 9.76 -11.83 -38.12
C ASN A 125 10.16 -10.68 -37.17
N LEU A 126 9.61 -10.66 -35.96
CA LEU A 126 9.92 -9.70 -34.89
C LEU A 126 10.03 -10.43 -33.55
N ASP A 127 10.96 -11.38 -33.44
CA ASP A 127 11.02 -12.32 -32.32
C ASP A 127 11.31 -11.64 -30.96
N GLU A 128 11.97 -10.48 -30.97
CA GLU A 128 12.29 -9.63 -29.80
C GLU A 128 11.13 -8.72 -29.36
N TYR A 129 9.99 -8.77 -30.04
CA TYR A 129 8.83 -7.91 -29.77
C TYR A 129 7.54 -8.73 -29.69
N SER A 130 6.53 -8.17 -29.02
CA SER A 130 5.19 -8.73 -28.90
C SER A 130 4.16 -7.66 -29.25
N VAL A 131 3.05 -8.06 -29.87
CA VAL A 131 1.90 -7.17 -30.04
C VAL A 131 0.91 -7.40 -28.90
N GLN A 132 0.65 -6.37 -28.11
CA GLN A 132 -0.39 -6.36 -27.08
C GLN A 132 -1.61 -5.61 -27.57
N TYR A 133 -2.80 -6.15 -27.32
CA TYR A 133 -4.05 -5.51 -27.69
C TYR A 133 -5.19 -5.87 -26.76
N ARG A 134 -6.22 -5.04 -26.72
CA ARG A 134 -7.47 -5.29 -26.00
C ARG A 134 -8.66 -4.67 -26.73
N ALA A 135 -9.85 -5.14 -26.38
CA ALA A 135 -11.11 -4.67 -26.93
C ALA A 135 -12.00 -4.10 -25.82
N HIS A 136 -12.68 -2.99 -26.12
CA HIS A 136 -13.85 -2.53 -25.38
C HIS A 136 -15.08 -3.21 -25.95
N VAL A 137 -15.72 -4.07 -25.16
CA VAL A 137 -16.87 -4.87 -25.60
C VAL A 137 -18.15 -4.32 -24.97
N GLN A 138 -19.22 -4.27 -25.78
CA GLN A 138 -20.54 -3.85 -25.33
C GLN A 138 -20.95 -4.55 -24.02
N ASN A 139 -21.39 -3.76 -23.03
CA ASN A 139 -21.85 -4.21 -21.71
C ASN A 139 -20.79 -4.95 -20.86
N ILE A 140 -19.54 -5.01 -21.31
CA ILE A 140 -18.42 -5.60 -20.56
C ILE A 140 -17.39 -4.51 -20.20
N GLY A 141 -17.13 -3.58 -21.12
CA GLY A 141 -16.07 -2.60 -20.96
C GLY A 141 -14.76 -3.05 -21.59
N TRP A 142 -13.65 -2.40 -21.22
CA TRP A 142 -12.31 -2.81 -21.61
C TRP A 142 -11.95 -4.17 -21.00
N GLN A 143 -11.60 -5.12 -21.87
CA GLN A 143 -11.04 -6.40 -21.44
C GLN A 143 -9.53 -6.28 -21.17
N ASP A 144 -8.97 -7.28 -20.50
CA ASP A 144 -7.53 -7.38 -20.26
C ASP A 144 -6.73 -7.41 -21.58
N TRP A 145 -5.48 -6.94 -21.49
CA TRP A 145 -4.55 -7.02 -22.61
C TRP A 145 -4.22 -8.49 -22.93
N VAL A 146 -4.34 -8.85 -24.20
CA VAL A 146 -3.90 -10.14 -24.74
C VAL A 146 -2.74 -9.91 -25.71
N SER A 147 -1.98 -10.97 -26.02
CA SER A 147 -0.79 -10.89 -26.85
C SER A 147 -0.76 -11.94 -27.97
N ASP A 148 -0.07 -11.63 -29.06
CA ASP A 148 0.42 -12.57 -30.09
C ASP A 148 -0.53 -13.71 -30.50
N GLY A 149 -1.70 -13.34 -31.01
CA GLY A 149 -2.69 -14.23 -31.61
C GLY A 149 -3.76 -14.73 -30.65
N ALA A 150 -3.70 -14.36 -29.37
CA ALA A 150 -4.76 -14.57 -28.40
C ALA A 150 -6.03 -13.78 -28.76
N GLU A 151 -7.19 -14.23 -28.31
CA GLU A 151 -8.45 -13.57 -28.66
C GLU A 151 -8.71 -12.33 -27.78
N ALA A 152 -8.97 -11.17 -28.40
CA ALA A 152 -9.58 -10.02 -27.74
C ALA A 152 -11.01 -9.86 -28.25
N GLY A 153 -11.96 -9.56 -27.38
CA GLY A 153 -13.38 -9.51 -27.70
C GLY A 153 -14.16 -10.71 -27.17
N THR A 154 -15.23 -11.07 -27.89
CA THR A 154 -16.05 -12.25 -27.59
C THR A 154 -16.42 -13.01 -28.86
N ASP A 155 -15.91 -14.23 -29.00
CA ASP A 155 -16.44 -15.21 -29.93
C ASP A 155 -17.74 -15.85 -29.37
N GLY A 156 -18.77 -15.99 -30.22
CA GLY A 156 -19.99 -16.75 -29.93
C GLY A 156 -20.98 -16.15 -28.91
N LYS A 157 -20.68 -15.00 -28.29
CA LYS A 157 -21.57 -14.36 -27.28
C LYS A 157 -22.50 -13.28 -27.85
N GLY A 158 -22.33 -12.91 -29.12
CA GLY A 158 -23.17 -11.91 -29.78
C GLY A 158 -22.95 -10.47 -29.29
N LEU A 159 -21.87 -10.20 -28.55
CA LEU A 159 -21.48 -8.86 -28.11
C LEU A 159 -20.49 -8.26 -29.11
N ARG A 160 -20.58 -6.94 -29.29
CA ARG A 160 -19.78 -6.23 -30.30
C ARG A 160 -18.57 -5.54 -29.67
N VAL A 161 -17.49 -5.45 -30.45
CA VAL A 161 -16.37 -4.56 -30.16
C VAL A 161 -16.79 -3.14 -30.50
N GLU A 162 -16.57 -2.21 -29.58
CA GLU A 162 -16.87 -0.79 -29.73
C GLU A 162 -15.59 0.04 -29.89
N ALA A 163 -14.50 -0.38 -29.25
CA ALA A 163 -13.16 0.21 -29.43
C ALA A 163 -12.05 -0.82 -29.23
N ILE A 164 -10.85 -0.50 -29.71
CA ILE A 164 -9.63 -1.29 -29.57
C ILE A 164 -8.43 -0.43 -29.23
N GLU A 165 -7.46 -1.03 -28.53
CA GLU A 165 -6.11 -0.49 -28.35
C GLU A 165 -5.09 -1.56 -28.73
N ILE A 166 -4.01 -1.15 -29.41
CA ILE A 166 -2.94 -2.03 -29.89
C ILE A 166 -1.61 -1.31 -29.65
N LYS A 167 -0.60 -2.01 -29.12
CA LYS A 167 0.76 -1.48 -28.94
C LYS A 167 1.81 -2.55 -29.19
N ILE A 168 3.00 -2.14 -29.60
CA ILE A 168 4.16 -3.02 -29.73
C ILE A 168 5.04 -2.87 -28.48
N VAL A 169 5.36 -3.99 -27.85
CA VAL A 169 6.24 -4.02 -26.68
C VAL A 169 7.49 -4.84 -26.98
N LYS A 170 8.65 -4.40 -26.48
CA LYS A 170 9.89 -5.18 -26.55
C LYS A 170 9.84 -6.28 -25.48
N LYS A 171 10.22 -7.51 -25.84
CA LYS A 171 10.28 -8.62 -24.88
C LYS A 171 11.46 -8.43 -23.93
N THR A 172 11.22 -8.76 -22.67
CA THR A 172 12.24 -8.91 -21.63
C THR A 172 12.52 -10.40 -21.46
N HIS A 173 13.71 -10.83 -21.83
CA HIS A 173 14.13 -12.24 -21.76
C HIS A 173 14.73 -12.59 -20.39
N PRO A 174 14.54 -13.81 -19.86
CA PRO A 174 15.12 -14.18 -18.59
C PRO A 174 16.63 -14.43 -18.73
N THR A 175 17.40 -13.78 -17.87
CA THR A 175 18.84 -14.03 -17.70
C THR A 175 19.11 -15.28 -16.85
N SER A 176 18.24 -15.55 -15.87
CA SER A 176 18.24 -16.79 -15.07
C SER A 176 16.84 -17.16 -14.59
N ILE A 177 16.68 -18.41 -14.18
CA ILE A 177 15.50 -18.97 -13.51
C ILE A 177 15.97 -19.61 -12.18
N ALA A 178 15.12 -19.63 -11.16
CA ALA A 178 15.36 -20.29 -9.88
C ALA A 178 14.09 -21.05 -9.43
N ILE A 179 14.24 -22.18 -8.75
CA ILE A 179 13.11 -22.88 -8.12
C ILE A 179 12.88 -22.31 -6.72
N SER A 180 11.63 -22.12 -6.32
CA SER A 180 11.25 -21.47 -5.06
C SER A 180 11.67 -22.19 -3.79
N LYS A 181 12.02 -23.48 -3.90
CA LYS A 181 12.55 -24.30 -2.81
C LYS A 181 13.83 -25.00 -3.28
N GLY A 182 14.80 -25.11 -2.38
CA GLY A 182 15.99 -25.95 -2.59
C GLY A 182 15.65 -27.44 -2.49
N ASP A 183 16.65 -28.28 -2.23
CA ASP A 183 16.45 -29.73 -2.08
C ASP A 183 15.43 -30.06 -0.97
N GLN A 184 14.52 -30.99 -1.26
CA GLN A 184 13.43 -31.38 -0.37
C GLN A 184 13.49 -32.88 -0.02
N THR A 185 12.96 -33.22 1.16
CA THR A 185 12.72 -34.61 1.56
C THR A 185 11.22 -34.83 1.77
N LEU A 186 10.63 -35.73 0.98
CA LEU A 186 9.21 -36.08 1.05
C LEU A 186 9.04 -37.56 1.48
N LYS A 187 7.88 -37.92 2.01
CA LYS A 187 7.51 -39.33 2.23
C LYS A 187 6.68 -39.85 1.07
N VAL A 188 6.74 -41.14 0.78
CA VAL A 188 5.89 -41.78 -0.24
C VAL A 188 4.42 -41.39 -0.01
N GLY A 189 3.76 -40.91 -1.06
CA GLY A 189 2.38 -40.42 -1.06
C GLY A 189 2.23 -38.92 -0.74
N GLN A 190 3.27 -38.23 -0.26
CA GLN A 190 3.23 -36.78 -0.03
C GLN A 190 3.36 -36.00 -1.33
N THR A 191 2.77 -34.80 -1.32
CA THR A 191 2.87 -33.85 -2.43
C THR A 191 3.38 -32.50 -1.94
N ASP A 192 4.06 -31.78 -2.80
CA ASP A 192 4.46 -30.38 -2.56
C ASP A 192 4.37 -29.57 -3.85
N ASN A 193 4.36 -28.24 -3.76
CA ASN A 193 4.32 -27.33 -4.90
C ASN A 193 5.63 -26.56 -5.03
N LEU A 194 6.20 -26.59 -6.24
CA LEU A 194 7.34 -25.78 -6.65
C LEU A 194 6.88 -24.68 -7.60
N THR A 195 7.52 -23.52 -7.50
CA THR A 195 7.32 -22.41 -8.45
C THR A 195 8.66 -21.98 -9.00
N ALA A 196 8.64 -21.37 -10.18
CA ALA A 196 9.82 -20.85 -10.85
C ALA A 196 9.86 -19.32 -10.76
N ASN A 197 11.00 -18.78 -10.39
CA ASN A 197 11.25 -17.34 -10.28
C ASN A 197 12.23 -16.90 -11.36
N PHE A 198 11.87 -15.89 -12.15
CA PHE A 198 12.68 -15.39 -13.26
C PHE A 198 13.52 -14.18 -12.84
N THR A 199 14.68 -14.00 -13.46
CA THR A 199 15.50 -12.78 -13.32
C THR A 199 15.80 -12.22 -14.71
N PRO A 200 15.39 -10.98 -15.01
CA PRO A 200 14.59 -10.10 -14.16
C PRO A 200 13.14 -10.60 -14.00
N ALA A 201 12.45 -10.17 -12.94
CA ALA A 201 11.14 -10.70 -12.57
C ALA A 201 10.02 -10.30 -13.57
N ASP A 202 10.23 -9.23 -14.34
CA ASP A 202 9.35 -8.72 -15.39
C ASP A 202 9.62 -9.37 -16.76
N THR A 203 10.24 -10.55 -16.78
CA THR A 203 10.39 -11.37 -17.99
C THR A 203 9.02 -11.57 -18.66
N THR A 204 8.95 -11.32 -19.96
CA THR A 204 7.68 -11.30 -20.71
C THR A 204 7.07 -12.69 -20.90
N ASP A 205 7.90 -13.73 -21.07
CA ASP A 205 7.46 -15.13 -21.09
C ASP A 205 7.80 -15.82 -19.76
N GLN A 206 6.78 -16.05 -18.93
CA GLN A 206 6.91 -16.73 -17.64
C GLN A 206 6.56 -18.22 -17.69
N ASN A 207 6.42 -18.81 -18.88
CA ASN A 207 6.10 -20.21 -19.00
C ASN A 207 7.32 -21.10 -18.74
N VAL A 208 7.07 -22.23 -18.07
CA VAL A 208 8.10 -23.19 -17.64
C VAL A 208 7.72 -24.60 -18.05
N THR A 209 8.68 -25.32 -18.58
CA THR A 209 8.62 -26.77 -18.72
C THR A 209 9.28 -27.44 -17.51
N TRP A 210 8.54 -28.32 -16.85
CA TRP A 210 9.02 -29.12 -15.73
C TRP A 210 9.38 -30.53 -16.17
N ALA A 211 10.46 -31.07 -15.61
CA ALA A 211 10.89 -32.45 -15.84
C ALA A 211 11.40 -33.10 -14.56
N SER A 212 11.22 -34.42 -14.44
CA SER A 212 11.78 -35.25 -13.38
C SER A 212 12.76 -36.26 -13.97
N SER A 213 13.92 -36.44 -13.35
CA SER A 213 14.89 -37.46 -13.77
C SER A 213 14.41 -38.89 -13.53
N ASP A 214 13.56 -39.10 -12.51
CA ASP A 214 12.88 -40.37 -12.23
C ASP A 214 11.46 -40.13 -11.69
N PRO A 215 10.44 -40.17 -12.57
CA PRO A 215 9.04 -40.04 -12.16
C PRO A 215 8.52 -41.15 -11.24
N ASN A 216 9.16 -42.33 -11.19
CA ASN A 216 8.75 -43.40 -10.28
C ASN A 216 9.17 -43.13 -8.83
N VAL A 217 10.18 -42.28 -8.64
CA VAL A 217 10.59 -41.77 -7.33
C VAL A 217 9.81 -40.51 -7.00
N ALA A 218 9.89 -39.48 -7.85
CA ALA A 218 9.10 -38.25 -7.70
C ALA A 218 8.65 -37.74 -9.05
N SER A 219 7.35 -37.59 -9.26
CA SER A 219 6.77 -37.00 -10.48
C SER A 219 6.45 -35.53 -10.27
N ILE A 220 6.40 -34.75 -11.35
CA ILE A 220 5.98 -33.34 -11.34
C ILE A 220 5.01 -33.07 -12.48
N ASP A 221 3.95 -32.31 -12.23
CA ASP A 221 3.00 -31.89 -13.26
C ASP A 221 3.37 -30.52 -13.89
N SER A 222 2.60 -30.09 -14.89
CA SER A 222 2.83 -28.82 -15.59
C SER A 222 2.66 -27.57 -14.71
N ASN A 223 1.99 -27.70 -13.56
CA ASN A 223 1.76 -26.60 -12.62
C ASN A 223 2.79 -26.56 -11.49
N GLY A 224 3.80 -27.45 -11.52
CA GLY A 224 4.85 -27.53 -10.52
C GLY A 224 4.49 -28.36 -9.29
N LYS A 225 3.41 -29.14 -9.32
CA LYS A 225 3.06 -30.05 -8.21
C LYS A 225 3.88 -31.31 -8.28
N VAL A 226 4.72 -31.52 -7.27
CA VAL A 226 5.53 -32.73 -7.08
C VAL A 226 4.75 -33.76 -6.29
N THR A 227 4.79 -35.03 -6.72
CA THR A 227 4.23 -36.18 -6.00
C THR A 227 5.32 -37.23 -5.77
N ALA A 228 5.53 -37.59 -4.50
CA ALA A 228 6.49 -38.61 -4.08
C ALA A 228 5.90 -40.02 -4.28
N ASN A 229 6.40 -40.76 -5.27
CA ASN A 229 5.84 -42.03 -5.72
C ASN A 229 6.58 -43.25 -5.15
N GLY A 230 7.89 -43.15 -4.92
CA GLY A 230 8.71 -44.29 -4.49
C GLY A 230 10.00 -43.84 -3.81
N VAL A 231 10.54 -44.68 -2.92
CA VAL A 231 11.76 -44.38 -2.16
C VAL A 231 12.96 -44.22 -3.09
N GLY A 232 13.74 -43.15 -2.93
CA GLY A 232 14.89 -42.85 -3.77
C GLY A 232 15.17 -41.36 -3.86
N THR A 233 15.97 -40.93 -4.82
CA THR A 233 16.19 -39.52 -5.14
C THR A 233 15.85 -39.24 -6.60
N SER A 234 15.22 -38.09 -6.87
CA SER A 234 14.94 -37.63 -8.23
C SER A 234 15.21 -36.13 -8.34
N GLN A 235 15.85 -35.71 -9.43
CA GLN A 235 16.09 -34.30 -9.73
C GLN A 235 14.90 -33.73 -10.50
N ILE A 236 14.35 -32.63 -10.00
CA ILE A 236 13.37 -31.82 -10.71
C ILE A 236 14.07 -30.66 -11.42
N THR A 237 13.73 -30.46 -12.69
CA THR A 237 14.30 -29.39 -13.54
C THR A 237 13.19 -28.49 -14.05
N ALA A 238 13.33 -27.18 -13.80
CA ALA A 238 12.54 -26.11 -14.40
C ALA A 238 13.30 -25.53 -15.59
N THR A 239 12.68 -25.45 -16.77
CA THR A 239 13.26 -24.84 -17.98
C THR A 239 12.37 -23.72 -18.47
N SER A 240 12.91 -22.50 -18.60
CA SER A 240 12.18 -21.38 -19.21
C SER A 240 11.97 -21.64 -20.71
N HIS A 241 10.77 -21.34 -21.23
CA HIS A 241 10.52 -21.45 -22.68
C HIS A 241 11.36 -20.45 -23.47
N ASP A 242 11.45 -19.23 -22.94
CA ASP A 242 12.28 -18.18 -23.50
C ASP A 242 13.71 -18.24 -22.95
N GLY A 243 14.70 -18.27 -23.83
CA GLY A 243 16.13 -18.34 -23.48
C GLY A 243 16.64 -19.67 -22.90
N CYS A 244 15.79 -20.69 -22.75
CA CYS A 244 16.11 -22.06 -22.30
C CYS A 244 16.98 -22.12 -21.03
N LYS A 245 16.73 -21.23 -20.06
CA LYS A 245 17.44 -21.23 -18.78
C LYS A 245 16.89 -22.34 -17.89
N THR A 246 17.76 -22.96 -17.11
CA THR A 246 17.39 -24.10 -16.26
C THR A 246 17.71 -23.87 -14.80
N ALA A 247 16.85 -24.34 -13.91
CA ALA A 247 17.11 -24.49 -12.48
C ALA A 247 16.72 -25.89 -12.02
N THR A 248 17.38 -26.39 -10.98
CA THR A 248 17.22 -27.77 -10.50
C THR A 248 17.14 -27.84 -8.99
N CYS A 249 16.38 -28.81 -8.48
CA CYS A 249 16.42 -29.22 -7.07
C CYS A 249 16.30 -30.75 -6.97
N ILE A 250 16.76 -31.31 -5.85
CA ILE A 250 16.70 -32.75 -5.56
C ILE A 250 15.52 -33.03 -4.63
N ILE A 251 14.69 -33.99 -5.01
CA ILE A 251 13.64 -34.56 -4.16
C ILE A 251 14.11 -35.93 -3.67
N THR A 252 14.33 -36.02 -2.36
CA THR A 252 14.62 -37.28 -1.66
C THR A 252 13.31 -37.84 -1.12
N VAL A 253 12.91 -39.03 -1.57
CA VAL A 253 11.70 -39.70 -1.10
C VAL A 253 12.08 -40.78 -0.09
N THR A 254 11.49 -40.67 1.09
CA THR A 254 11.65 -41.60 2.21
C THR A 254 10.38 -42.43 2.40
N PRO A 255 10.45 -43.59 3.08
CA PRO A 255 9.25 -44.39 3.37
C PRO A 255 8.17 -43.58 4.11
N ALA A 256 6.90 -43.94 3.90
CA ALA A 256 5.79 -43.44 4.72
C ALA A 256 5.98 -43.78 6.21
N ASP A 257 5.37 -43.00 7.11
CA ASP A 257 5.45 -43.29 8.53
C ASP A 257 4.82 -44.66 8.87
N PRO A 258 5.40 -45.41 9.83
CA PRO A 258 4.78 -46.62 10.34
C PRO A 258 3.42 -46.29 10.97
N GLU A 259 2.44 -47.14 10.73
CA GLU A 259 1.06 -47.04 11.21
C GLU A 259 0.67 -48.35 11.90
N VAL A 260 -0.18 -48.30 12.94
CA VAL A 260 -0.81 -49.50 13.51
C VAL A 260 -2.22 -49.70 12.93
N GLN A 261 -2.49 -50.92 12.47
CA GLN A 261 -3.81 -51.36 12.00
C GLN A 261 -4.35 -52.47 12.90
N TYR A 262 -5.61 -52.39 13.28
CA TYR A 262 -6.22 -53.33 14.21
C TYR A 262 -7.72 -53.52 14.00
N SER A 263 -8.22 -54.68 14.40
CA SER A 263 -9.64 -55.04 14.33
C SER A 263 -10.06 -55.77 15.60
N ALA A 264 -11.34 -55.66 15.96
CA ALA A 264 -11.93 -56.41 17.06
C ALA A 264 -13.03 -57.36 16.57
N HIS A 265 -13.13 -58.52 17.22
CA HIS A 265 -14.28 -59.42 17.17
C HIS A 265 -15.22 -59.05 18.31
N VAL A 266 -16.43 -58.61 17.97
CA VAL A 266 -17.42 -58.14 18.96
C VAL A 266 -18.58 -59.12 19.03
N GLN A 267 -19.07 -59.37 20.25
CA GLN A 267 -20.23 -60.22 20.49
C GLN A 267 -21.40 -59.87 19.57
N ASN A 268 -21.97 -60.89 18.91
CA ASN A 268 -23.11 -60.79 17.97
C ASN A 268 -22.87 -59.91 16.72
N ILE A 269 -21.67 -59.38 16.51
CA ILE A 269 -21.30 -58.60 15.31
C ILE A 269 -20.27 -59.35 14.48
N GLY A 270 -19.31 -60.02 15.13
CA GLY A 270 -18.19 -60.66 14.46
C GLY A 270 -16.97 -59.74 14.33
N TRP A 271 -16.05 -60.11 13.43
CA TRP A 271 -14.88 -59.29 13.09
C TRP A 271 -15.29 -58.02 12.35
N GLN A 272 -14.88 -56.87 12.88
CA GLN A 272 -15.05 -55.57 12.22
C GLN A 272 -13.93 -55.30 11.21
N ASN A 273 -14.18 -54.37 10.28
CA ASN A 273 -13.15 -53.88 9.37
C ASN A 273 -11.96 -53.30 10.16
N PRO A 274 -10.71 -53.50 9.71
CA PRO A 274 -9.55 -52.91 10.37
C PRO A 274 -9.63 -51.38 10.41
N ALA A 275 -9.32 -50.83 11.58
CA ALA A 275 -9.12 -49.42 11.82
C ALA A 275 -7.62 -49.11 11.94
N SER A 276 -7.25 -47.85 11.79
CA SER A 276 -5.87 -47.38 11.95
C SER A 276 -5.73 -46.32 13.04
N ASP A 277 -4.53 -46.21 13.62
CA ASP A 277 -4.01 -45.09 14.40
C ASP A 277 -5.06 -44.21 15.12
N GLY A 278 -5.55 -44.71 16.25
CA GLY A 278 -6.43 -44.01 17.19
C GLY A 278 -7.91 -44.14 16.87
N ALA A 279 -8.28 -44.64 15.69
CA ALA A 279 -9.67 -44.90 15.33
C ALA A 279 -10.28 -46.05 16.16
N GLU A 280 -11.57 -45.99 16.43
CA GLU A 280 -12.20 -46.95 17.32
C GLU A 280 -12.47 -48.30 16.64
N VAL A 281 -12.20 -49.39 17.36
CA VAL A 281 -12.81 -50.71 17.09
C VAL A 281 -13.56 -51.18 18.33
N GLY A 282 -14.57 -52.02 18.15
CA GLY A 282 -15.50 -52.42 19.19
C GLY A 282 -16.83 -51.69 19.10
N THR A 283 -17.49 -51.52 20.24
CA THR A 283 -18.70 -50.74 20.38
C THR A 283 -18.68 -49.92 21.68
N ASP A 284 -18.62 -48.60 21.56
CA ASP A 284 -18.90 -47.69 22.66
C ASP A 284 -20.42 -47.66 22.97
N GLY A 285 -20.80 -47.78 24.25
CA GLY A 285 -22.16 -47.56 24.75
C GLY A 285 -23.25 -48.58 24.37
N LYS A 286 -22.95 -49.61 23.58
CA LYS A 286 -23.94 -50.61 23.13
C LYS A 286 -24.05 -51.86 24.00
N GLY A 287 -23.20 -51.97 25.02
CA GLY A 287 -23.20 -53.09 25.95
C GLY A 287 -22.70 -54.42 25.37
N LEU A 288 -22.06 -54.39 24.19
CA LEU A 288 -21.46 -55.57 23.56
C LEU A 288 -19.97 -55.65 23.88
N ARG A 289 -19.47 -56.87 24.10
CA ARG A 289 -18.07 -57.09 24.51
C ARG A 289 -17.16 -57.36 23.34
N VAL A 290 -15.91 -56.94 23.46
CA VAL A 290 -14.80 -57.44 22.65
C VAL A 290 -14.45 -58.85 23.13
N GLU A 291 -14.40 -59.80 22.20
CA GLU A 291 -14.06 -61.20 22.46
C GLU A 291 -12.66 -61.54 21.96
N ALA A 292 -12.21 -60.92 20.86
CA ALA A 292 -10.85 -61.05 20.34
C ALA A 292 -10.41 -59.79 19.58
N PHE A 293 -9.10 -59.62 19.35
CA PHE A 293 -8.55 -58.56 18.52
C PHE A 293 -7.27 -58.99 17.78
N LYS A 294 -6.98 -58.31 16.67
CA LYS A 294 -5.78 -58.49 15.83
C LYS A 294 -5.11 -57.14 15.61
N ILE A 295 -3.79 -57.09 15.67
CA ILE A 295 -3.02 -55.85 15.53
C ILE A 295 -1.80 -56.12 14.64
N LYS A 296 -1.57 -55.29 13.63
CA LYS A 296 -0.39 -55.35 12.75
C LYS A 296 0.18 -53.96 12.52
N LEU A 297 1.44 -53.91 12.09
CA LEU A 297 2.07 -52.67 11.63
C LEU A 297 2.01 -52.60 10.10
N SER A 298 1.75 -51.42 9.58
CA SER A 298 1.87 -51.06 8.16
C SER A 298 3.01 -50.04 8.01
N ASN A 299 3.72 -50.06 6.87
CA ASN A 299 4.84 -49.16 6.57
C ASN A 299 5.99 -49.17 7.62
N ALA A 300 6.05 -50.19 8.46
CA ALA A 300 7.11 -50.35 9.46
C ALA A 300 8.35 -51.04 8.88
N PRO A 301 9.54 -50.82 9.48
CA PRO A 301 10.75 -51.55 9.10
C PRO A 301 10.53 -53.07 9.11
N ALA A 302 11.18 -53.80 8.20
CA ALA A 302 10.95 -55.24 8.02
C ALA A 302 11.20 -56.10 9.28
N ASN A 303 12.02 -55.61 10.22
CA ASN A 303 12.32 -56.25 11.50
C ASN A 303 11.46 -55.73 12.68
N ALA A 304 10.57 -54.77 12.45
CA ALA A 304 9.66 -54.23 13.46
C ALA A 304 8.58 -55.25 13.83
N LYS A 305 8.22 -55.29 15.11
CA LYS A 305 7.22 -56.23 15.62
C LYS A 305 6.30 -55.54 16.62
N ILE A 306 5.00 -55.76 16.50
CA ILE A 306 4.02 -55.43 17.52
C ILE A 306 3.59 -56.71 18.24
N SER A 307 3.79 -56.74 19.55
CA SER A 307 3.46 -57.89 20.41
C SER A 307 2.33 -57.51 21.35
N TYR A 308 1.30 -58.36 21.49
CA TYR A 308 0.13 -58.09 22.33
C TYR A 308 -0.47 -59.35 22.92
N ARG A 309 -1.26 -59.19 24.00
CA ARG A 309 -2.00 -60.28 24.65
C ARG A 309 -3.28 -59.76 25.31
N ALA A 310 -4.21 -60.66 25.57
CA ALA A 310 -5.48 -60.38 26.23
C ALA A 310 -5.57 -61.11 27.58
N HIS A 311 -6.23 -60.47 28.55
CA HIS A 311 -6.78 -61.12 29.74
C HIS A 311 -8.23 -61.51 29.45
N VAL A 312 -8.52 -62.80 29.44
CA VAL A 312 -9.84 -63.32 29.06
C VAL A 312 -10.55 -63.91 30.27
N GLN A 313 -11.85 -63.65 30.37
CA GLN A 313 -12.71 -64.19 31.43
C GLN A 313 -12.51 -65.69 31.62
N ASN A 314 -12.30 -66.12 32.87
CA ASN A 314 -12.08 -67.52 33.29
C ASN A 314 -10.86 -68.22 32.68
N VAL A 315 -10.01 -67.50 31.94
CA VAL A 315 -8.76 -68.01 31.36
C VAL A 315 -7.56 -67.33 31.99
N GLY A 316 -7.66 -66.02 32.23
CA GLY A 316 -6.54 -65.21 32.67
C GLY A 316 -5.79 -64.58 31.51
N TRP A 317 -4.54 -64.15 31.76
CA TRP A 317 -3.63 -63.65 30.73
C TRP A 317 -3.21 -64.78 29.78
N GLN A 318 -3.45 -64.58 28.49
CA GLN A 318 -2.98 -65.47 27.43
C GLN A 318 -1.52 -65.17 27.04
N ASP A 319 -0.91 -66.08 26.28
CA ASP A 319 0.42 -65.88 25.70
C ASP A 319 0.47 -64.68 24.75
N TRP A 320 1.66 -64.11 24.60
CA TRP A 320 1.91 -63.01 23.66
C TRP A 320 1.81 -63.50 22.22
N VAL A 321 1.00 -62.82 21.43
CA VAL A 321 0.91 -62.97 19.98
C VAL A 321 1.47 -61.72 19.29
N SER A 322 1.64 -61.76 17.97
CA SER A 322 2.20 -60.63 17.23
C SER A 322 1.69 -60.54 15.80
N ASN A 323 1.80 -59.34 15.22
CA ASN A 323 1.66 -59.07 13.78
C ASN A 323 0.46 -59.78 13.11
N GLY A 324 -0.76 -59.45 13.53
CA GLY A 324 -2.01 -59.90 12.92
C GLY A 324 -2.57 -61.22 13.48
N ALA A 325 -1.82 -61.89 14.36
CA ALA A 325 -2.32 -63.06 15.09
C ALA A 325 -3.45 -62.69 16.08
N GLU A 326 -4.32 -63.64 16.40
CA GLU A 326 -5.47 -63.37 17.26
C GLU A 326 -5.09 -63.37 18.75
N ALA A 327 -5.53 -62.36 19.49
CA ALA A 327 -5.56 -62.36 20.96
C ALA A 327 -7.01 -62.34 21.44
N GLY A 328 -7.35 -63.13 22.46
CA GLY A 328 -8.72 -63.32 22.95
C GLY A 328 -9.30 -64.69 22.58
N THR A 329 -10.61 -64.75 22.40
CA THR A 329 -11.33 -65.94 21.95
C THR A 329 -12.43 -65.60 20.96
N ASP A 330 -12.30 -66.05 19.71
CA ASP A 330 -13.40 -66.10 18.76
C ASP A 330 -14.32 -67.31 19.03
N GLY A 331 -15.65 -67.11 18.97
CA GLY A 331 -16.66 -68.17 19.01
C GLY A 331 -16.89 -68.90 20.34
N LYS A 332 -16.17 -68.57 21.42
CA LYS A 332 -16.30 -69.23 22.74
C LYS A 332 -17.18 -68.48 23.74
N GLY A 333 -17.64 -67.28 23.38
CA GLY A 333 -18.50 -66.46 24.24
C GLY A 333 -17.82 -65.86 25.48
N LEU A 334 -16.48 -65.88 25.54
CA LEU A 334 -15.69 -65.28 26.62
C LEU A 334 -15.26 -63.87 26.22
N ARG A 335 -15.21 -62.96 27.21
CA ARG A 335 -14.88 -61.55 26.96
C ARG A 335 -13.42 -61.26 27.26
N VAL A 336 -12.87 -60.28 26.55
CA VAL A 336 -11.63 -59.61 26.94
C VAL A 336 -11.93 -58.65 28.09
N GLU A 337 -11.13 -58.71 29.14
CA GLU A 337 -11.24 -57.85 30.33
C GLU A 337 -10.08 -56.84 30.39
N ALA A 338 -8.90 -57.21 29.88
CA ALA A 338 -7.76 -56.32 29.75
C ALA A 338 -6.85 -56.70 28.58
N LEU A 339 -5.94 -55.80 28.19
CA LEU A 339 -4.94 -56.03 27.15
C LEU A 339 -3.61 -55.33 27.48
N GLN A 340 -2.54 -55.86 26.89
CA GLN A 340 -1.22 -55.24 26.86
C GLN A 340 -0.64 -55.30 25.45
N ILE A 341 0.02 -54.22 25.03
CA ILE A 341 0.61 -54.07 23.69
C ILE A 341 1.98 -53.42 23.85
N LYS A 342 2.99 -53.96 23.17
CA LYS A 342 4.34 -53.39 23.13
C LYS A 342 4.94 -53.47 21.73
N LEU A 343 5.92 -52.60 21.48
CA LEU A 343 6.69 -52.58 20.24
C LEU A 343 8.08 -53.13 20.47
N ASP A 344 8.56 -53.93 19.52
CA ASP A 344 9.94 -54.37 19.44
C ASP A 344 10.57 -53.80 18.15
N ASN A 345 11.84 -53.37 18.22
CA ASN A 345 12.61 -52.79 17.12
C ASN A 345 12.02 -51.51 16.47
N MET A 346 11.27 -50.70 17.23
CA MET A 346 10.88 -49.34 16.82
C MET A 346 11.28 -48.31 17.89
N PRO A 347 12.59 -48.01 18.06
CA PRO A 347 13.08 -47.19 19.16
C PRO A 347 12.55 -45.75 19.15
N ASP A 348 12.20 -45.23 17.97
CA ASP A 348 11.69 -43.87 17.77
C ASP A 348 10.18 -43.76 17.97
N TYR A 349 9.49 -44.86 18.33
CA TYR A 349 8.05 -44.89 18.50
C TYR A 349 7.67 -45.52 19.84
N SER A 350 6.52 -45.10 20.37
CA SER A 350 5.79 -45.69 21.48
C SER A 350 4.43 -46.14 20.95
N ILE A 351 3.91 -47.26 21.45
CA ILE A 351 2.52 -47.63 21.20
C ILE A 351 1.67 -47.12 22.37
N GLN A 352 0.65 -46.33 22.06
CA GLN A 352 -0.34 -45.89 23.03
C GLN A 352 -1.68 -46.58 22.75
N TYR A 353 -2.37 -47.00 23.81
CA TYR A 353 -3.68 -47.63 23.68
C TYR A 353 -4.55 -47.39 24.91
N GLN A 354 -5.86 -47.51 24.71
CA GLN A 354 -6.85 -47.43 25.77
C GLN A 354 -8.02 -48.36 25.49
N ALA A 355 -8.71 -48.75 26.55
CA ALA A 355 -9.90 -49.58 26.49
C ALA A 355 -11.12 -48.79 27.00
N HIS A 356 -12.25 -48.99 26.34
CA HIS A 356 -13.56 -48.62 26.88
C HIS A 356 -14.09 -49.81 27.69
N VAL A 357 -14.21 -49.65 29.01
CA VAL A 357 -14.60 -50.74 29.92
C VAL A 357 -16.02 -50.52 30.42
N GLN A 358 -16.79 -51.61 30.48
CA GLN A 358 -18.15 -51.60 31.01
C GLN A 358 -18.26 -50.82 32.33
N ASN A 359 -19.21 -49.89 32.40
CA ASN A 359 -19.51 -49.04 33.56
C ASN A 359 -18.36 -48.11 34.02
N ILE A 360 -17.23 -48.08 33.31
CA ILE A 360 -16.12 -47.17 33.58
C ILE A 360 -16.00 -46.13 32.46
N GLY A 361 -16.18 -46.56 31.21
CA GLY A 361 -15.95 -45.71 30.05
C GLY A 361 -14.54 -45.88 29.49
N TRP A 362 -14.10 -44.90 28.70
CA TRP A 362 -12.72 -44.82 28.21
C TRP A 362 -11.76 -44.55 29.36
N GLN A 363 -10.79 -45.44 29.54
CA GLN A 363 -9.68 -45.24 30.45
C GLN A 363 -8.58 -44.38 29.81
N ASP A 364 -7.68 -43.83 30.63
CA ASP A 364 -6.52 -43.09 30.16
C ASP A 364 -5.65 -43.92 29.20
N TRP A 365 -4.99 -43.23 28.27
CA TRP A 365 -4.00 -43.84 27.40
C TRP A 365 -2.84 -44.42 28.21
N VAL A 366 -2.58 -45.70 28.02
CA VAL A 366 -1.40 -46.38 28.54
C VAL A 366 -0.43 -46.65 27.41
N SER A 367 0.84 -46.91 27.73
CA SER A 367 1.91 -47.07 26.74
C SER A 367 2.73 -48.34 26.98
N ASP A 368 3.29 -48.88 25.89
CA ASP A 368 4.42 -49.83 25.88
C ASP A 368 4.39 -50.91 26.98
N GLY A 369 3.36 -51.76 26.96
CA GLY A 369 3.22 -52.94 27.82
C GLY A 369 2.42 -52.72 29.11
N ALA A 370 2.03 -51.48 29.42
CA ALA A 370 1.14 -51.18 30.54
C ALA A 370 -0.28 -51.74 30.32
N GLU A 371 -1.01 -52.07 31.39
CA GLU A 371 -2.34 -52.66 31.26
C GLU A 371 -3.39 -51.61 30.86
N ALA A 372 -4.21 -51.93 29.85
CA ALA A 372 -5.49 -51.26 29.59
C ALA A 372 -6.63 -52.23 29.88
N GLY A 373 -7.73 -51.76 30.46
CA GLY A 373 -8.84 -52.61 30.91
C GLY A 373 -8.86 -52.82 32.42
N THR A 374 -9.41 -53.96 32.85
CA THR A 374 -9.39 -54.39 34.24
C THR A 374 -9.11 -55.89 34.35
N ASP A 375 -7.99 -56.26 34.96
CA ASP A 375 -7.77 -57.61 35.48
C ASP A 375 -8.53 -57.83 36.81
N GLY A 376 -9.12 -59.01 36.99
CA GLY A 376 -9.70 -59.48 38.27
C GLY A 376 -11.00 -58.82 38.74
N LYS A 377 -11.55 -57.83 38.02
CA LYS A 377 -12.79 -57.11 38.40
C LYS A 377 -14.05 -57.61 37.69
N GLY A 378 -13.90 -58.52 36.72
CA GLY A 378 -15.02 -59.09 35.99
C GLY A 378 -15.74 -58.14 35.02
N LEU A 379 -15.14 -56.98 34.70
CA LEU A 379 -15.68 -56.01 33.74
C LEU A 379 -15.11 -56.27 32.35
N ARG A 380 -15.91 -56.06 31.31
CA ARG A 380 -15.52 -56.35 29.92
C ARG A 380 -14.99 -55.11 29.21
N VAL A 381 -14.06 -55.32 28.29
CA VAL A 381 -13.71 -54.34 27.27
C VAL A 381 -14.80 -54.34 26.19
N GLU A 382 -15.27 -53.15 25.82
CA GLU A 382 -16.30 -52.93 24.80
C GLU A 382 -15.72 -52.28 23.53
N ALA A 383 -14.68 -51.46 23.66
CA ALA A 383 -13.98 -50.85 22.54
C ALA A 383 -12.48 -50.59 22.82
N LEU A 384 -11.70 -50.41 21.76
CA LEU A 384 -10.26 -50.17 21.78
C LEU A 384 -9.90 -49.00 20.86
N ARG A 385 -8.90 -48.21 21.29
CA ARG A 385 -8.15 -47.27 20.43
C ARG A 385 -6.67 -47.50 20.63
N ILE A 386 -5.91 -47.53 19.54
CA ILE A 386 -4.49 -47.88 19.51
C ILE A 386 -3.82 -46.96 18.49
N LYS A 387 -2.75 -46.28 18.88
CA LYS A 387 -2.01 -45.37 17.98
C LYS A 387 -0.51 -45.48 18.19
N LEU A 388 0.25 -45.31 17.12
CA LEU A 388 1.69 -45.07 17.22
C LEU A 388 1.94 -43.60 17.55
N VAL A 389 2.87 -43.36 18.48
CA VAL A 389 3.33 -42.01 18.82
C VAL A 389 4.84 -41.96 18.65
N LYS A 390 5.31 -41.05 17.80
CA LYS A 390 6.75 -40.82 17.62
C LYS A 390 7.33 -40.24 18.90
N LYS A 391 8.37 -40.86 19.45
CA LYS A 391 9.17 -40.34 20.56
C LYS A 391 9.95 -39.14 20.04
N VAL A 392 9.82 -37.99 20.70
CA VAL A 392 10.62 -36.81 20.38
C VAL A 392 11.89 -36.86 21.23
N PRO A 393 13.09 -37.00 20.64
CA PRO A 393 14.33 -36.86 21.40
C PRO A 393 14.47 -35.43 21.92
N ALA A 394 14.94 -35.25 23.15
CA ALA A 394 15.23 -33.93 23.71
C ALA A 394 16.27 -33.22 22.83
N VAL A 395 15.93 -32.02 22.37
CA VAL A 395 16.84 -31.22 21.56
C VAL A 395 17.60 -30.30 22.51
N HIS A 396 18.90 -30.49 22.61
CA HIS A 396 19.76 -29.70 23.49
C HIS A 396 20.14 -28.36 22.85
N VAL A 397 20.48 -27.38 23.69
CA VAL A 397 21.05 -26.10 23.22
C VAL A 397 22.45 -26.32 22.61
N ASP A 398 22.59 -25.98 21.33
CA ASP A 398 23.85 -26.02 20.59
C ASP A 398 24.65 -24.73 20.77
N SER A 399 23.98 -23.58 20.77
CA SER A 399 24.60 -22.27 20.94
C SER A 399 23.65 -21.23 21.54
N ILE A 400 24.25 -20.18 22.10
CA ILE A 400 23.59 -18.97 22.59
C ILE A 400 24.32 -17.75 21.99
N ALA A 401 23.58 -16.72 21.63
CA ALA A 401 24.13 -15.45 21.14
C ALA A 401 23.41 -14.27 21.80
N LEU A 402 24.12 -13.17 22.04
CA LEU A 402 23.53 -11.92 22.52
C LEU A 402 23.28 -10.96 21.35
N ASN A 403 22.26 -10.10 21.49
CA ASN A 403 22.00 -9.01 20.55
C ASN A 403 23.16 -8.00 20.43
N LYS A 404 24.05 -7.94 21.43
CA LYS A 404 25.25 -7.09 21.45
C LYS A 404 26.45 -7.85 22.01
N THR A 405 27.62 -7.64 21.44
CA THR A 405 28.91 -8.15 21.97
C THR A 405 29.65 -7.10 22.82
N SER A 406 29.26 -5.84 22.70
CA SER A 406 29.74 -4.74 23.52
C SER A 406 28.65 -3.68 23.66
N ASP A 407 28.64 -2.98 24.78
CA ASP A 407 27.76 -1.84 25.03
C ASP A 407 28.48 -0.75 25.81
N THR A 408 27.97 0.48 25.75
CA THR A 408 28.51 1.60 26.49
C THR A 408 27.40 2.37 27.20
N LEU A 409 27.43 2.37 28.52
CA LEU A 409 26.48 3.05 29.41
C LEU A 409 27.18 4.22 30.12
N ASN A 410 26.43 5.17 30.65
CA ASN A 410 26.94 6.03 31.73
C ASN A 410 26.44 5.52 33.08
N VAL A 411 27.03 6.00 34.18
CA VAL A 411 26.54 5.68 35.53
C VAL A 411 25.08 6.11 35.67
N GLY A 412 24.22 5.17 36.07
CA GLY A 412 22.77 5.31 36.22
C GLY A 412 21.96 4.87 35.00
N ASP A 413 22.58 4.74 33.81
CA ASP A 413 21.88 4.32 32.60
C ASP A 413 21.59 2.81 32.63
N THR A 414 20.54 2.40 31.90
CA THR A 414 20.17 1.00 31.73
C THR A 414 20.00 0.64 30.27
N ASP A 415 20.29 -0.61 29.89
CA ASP A 415 20.04 -1.16 28.56
C ASP A 415 19.63 -2.64 28.69
N ASN A 416 19.04 -3.23 27.66
CA ASN A 416 18.58 -4.61 27.65
C ASN A 416 19.41 -5.46 26.69
N LEU A 417 20.00 -6.52 27.23
CA LEU A 417 20.56 -7.60 26.45
C LEU A 417 19.50 -8.69 26.26
N SER A 418 19.42 -9.25 25.06
CA SER A 418 18.57 -10.39 24.76
C SER A 418 19.41 -11.56 24.27
N ALA A 419 19.08 -12.76 24.76
CA ALA A 419 19.75 -14.00 24.40
C ALA A 419 18.93 -14.79 23.39
N THR A 420 19.57 -15.21 22.30
CA THR A 420 19.00 -16.09 21.27
C THR A 420 19.64 -17.47 21.38
N ILE A 421 18.81 -18.51 21.54
CA ILE A 421 19.25 -19.91 21.67
C ILE A 421 19.03 -20.64 20.34
N LYS A 422 20.01 -21.44 19.91
CA LYS A 422 19.87 -22.38 18.79
C LYS A 422 20.15 -23.83 19.23
N PRO A 423 19.43 -24.81 18.66
CA PRO A 423 18.33 -24.63 17.70
C PRO A 423 17.05 -24.10 18.38
N ASP A 424 16.15 -23.49 17.59
CA ASP A 424 14.94 -22.84 18.13
C ASP A 424 13.95 -23.84 18.75
N ASN A 425 14.11 -25.14 18.50
CA ASN A 425 13.29 -26.20 19.10
C ASN A 425 13.98 -26.87 20.30
N ALA A 426 15.04 -26.27 20.87
CA ALA A 426 15.65 -26.75 22.10
C ALA A 426 14.61 -26.92 23.21
N SER A 427 14.65 -28.05 23.91
CA SER A 427 13.62 -28.47 24.86
C SER A 427 13.66 -27.69 26.18
N ASN A 428 14.81 -27.11 26.55
CA ASN A 428 14.95 -26.16 27.65
C ASN A 428 15.71 -24.91 27.15
N LYS A 429 15.07 -23.74 27.26
CA LYS A 429 15.60 -22.44 26.78
C LYS A 429 15.90 -21.45 27.90
N ASN A 430 15.90 -21.91 29.16
CA ASN A 430 16.18 -21.01 30.28
C ASN A 430 17.62 -20.47 30.20
N VAL A 431 17.76 -19.20 30.54
CA VAL A 431 19.04 -18.48 30.53
C VAL A 431 19.29 -17.90 31.91
N THR A 432 20.48 -18.16 32.45
CA THR A 432 21.00 -17.52 33.66
C THR A 432 21.90 -16.36 33.26
N TRP A 433 21.69 -15.20 33.89
CA TRP A 433 22.47 -13.98 33.66
C TRP A 433 23.44 -13.73 34.83
N ALA A 434 24.65 -13.26 34.51
CA ALA A 434 25.65 -12.90 35.51
C ALA A 434 26.48 -11.69 35.06
N SER A 435 26.89 -10.87 36.03
CA SER A 435 27.89 -9.81 35.83
C SER A 435 29.21 -10.22 36.45
N SER A 436 30.33 -9.97 35.77
CA SER A 436 31.66 -10.21 36.35
C SER A 436 32.01 -9.24 37.49
N ASP A 437 31.34 -8.09 37.59
CA ASP A 437 31.44 -7.11 38.68
C ASP A 437 30.16 -6.27 38.74
N SER A 438 29.23 -6.66 39.61
CA SER A 438 27.95 -5.97 39.79
C SER A 438 28.09 -4.55 40.35
N SER A 439 29.26 -4.18 40.91
CA SER A 439 29.52 -2.81 41.36
C SER A 439 29.77 -1.84 40.21
N ILE A 440 30.22 -2.33 39.04
CA ILE A 440 30.40 -1.56 37.81
C ILE A 440 29.11 -1.57 36.99
N ALA A 441 28.54 -2.75 36.70
CA ALA A 441 27.20 -2.87 36.12
C ALA A 441 26.50 -4.15 36.59
N SER A 442 25.24 -4.06 36.98
CA SER A 442 24.42 -5.21 37.39
C SER A 442 23.53 -5.67 36.23
N VAL A 443 23.10 -6.94 36.24
CA VAL A 443 22.14 -7.49 35.29
C VAL A 443 21.04 -8.24 36.05
N ASP A 444 19.78 -8.10 35.66
CA ASP A 444 18.67 -8.87 36.25
C ASP A 444 18.36 -10.16 35.47
N ASN A 445 17.36 -10.92 35.93
CA ASN A 445 16.98 -12.20 35.31
C ASN A 445 16.33 -12.06 33.91
N THR A 446 16.01 -10.84 33.47
CA THR A 446 15.46 -10.56 32.14
C THR A 446 16.53 -10.09 31.15
N GLY A 447 17.76 -9.86 31.60
CA GLY A 447 18.85 -9.33 30.78
C GLY A 447 18.95 -7.79 30.81
N LYS A 448 18.24 -7.11 31.71
CA LYS A 448 18.37 -5.66 31.90
C LYS A 448 19.66 -5.35 32.65
N VAL A 449 20.54 -4.60 32.01
CA VAL A 449 21.83 -4.15 32.53
C VAL A 449 21.71 -2.73 33.08
N THR A 450 22.25 -2.47 34.26
CA THR A 450 22.31 -1.13 34.88
C THR A 450 23.76 -0.74 35.13
N GLY A 451 24.24 0.39 34.59
CA GLY A 451 25.57 0.92 34.89
C GLY A 451 25.60 1.57 36.28
N ASN A 452 26.42 1.06 37.19
CA ASN A 452 26.46 1.48 38.59
C ASN A 452 27.68 2.37 38.92
N LYS A 453 28.82 2.13 38.25
CA LYS A 453 30.07 2.86 38.48
C LYS A 453 30.94 2.83 37.23
N GLU A 454 31.73 3.88 37.03
CA GLU A 454 32.73 3.92 35.95
C GLU A 454 33.64 2.68 35.97
N GLY A 455 33.84 2.08 34.79
CA GLY A 455 34.67 0.91 34.60
C GLY A 455 34.20 0.04 33.44
N THR A 456 34.82 -1.11 33.26
CA THR A 456 34.44 -2.10 32.25
C THR A 456 34.11 -3.43 32.90
N VAL A 457 33.01 -4.07 32.51
CA VAL A 457 32.55 -5.34 33.07
C VAL A 457 32.00 -6.24 31.96
N THR A 458 32.04 -7.56 32.15
CA THR A 458 31.43 -8.51 31.21
C THR A 458 30.12 -9.03 31.79
N ILE A 459 29.05 -8.95 31.00
CA ILE A 459 27.77 -9.61 31.26
C ILE A 459 27.73 -10.92 30.49
N ALA A 460 27.39 -12.01 31.17
CA ALA A 460 27.30 -13.34 30.58
C ALA A 460 25.85 -13.86 30.66
N ALA A 461 25.37 -14.42 29.55
CA ALA A 461 24.16 -15.22 29.46
C ALA A 461 24.56 -16.68 29.26
N THR A 462 24.09 -17.58 30.13
CA THR A 462 24.39 -19.01 30.06
C THR A 462 23.11 -19.83 29.97
N SER A 463 23.01 -20.74 29.00
CA SER A 463 21.88 -21.66 28.90
C SER A 463 21.93 -22.69 30.03
N GLU A 464 20.80 -22.93 30.71
CA GLU A 464 20.72 -23.96 31.76
C GLU A 464 20.93 -25.37 31.18
N ASP A 465 20.45 -25.60 29.97
CA ASP A 465 20.69 -26.82 29.20
C ASP A 465 21.93 -26.64 28.31
N GLY A 466 22.86 -27.60 28.34
CA GLY A 466 24.09 -27.58 27.54
C GLY A 466 25.20 -26.62 27.99
N ASN A 467 24.98 -25.77 29.01
CA ASN A 467 25.97 -24.82 29.57
C ASN A 467 26.69 -23.97 28.51
N LYS A 468 25.97 -23.50 27.48
CA LYS A 468 26.53 -22.61 26.46
C LYS A 468 26.50 -21.17 26.98
N THR A 469 27.55 -20.40 26.72
CA THR A 469 27.66 -19.03 27.23
C THR A 469 27.93 -18.04 26.10
N ALA A 470 27.25 -16.90 26.13
CA ALA A 470 27.55 -15.72 25.33
C ALA A 470 27.82 -14.52 26.25
N THR A 471 28.69 -13.62 25.84
CA THR A 471 29.14 -12.49 26.66
C THR A 471 29.03 -11.17 25.92
N CYS A 472 28.81 -10.10 26.69
CA CYS A 472 28.81 -8.72 26.24
C CYS A 472 29.70 -7.88 27.15
N ASN A 473 30.63 -7.11 26.56
CA ASN A 473 31.50 -6.20 27.30
C ASN A 473 30.82 -4.84 27.48
N ILE A 474 30.50 -4.48 28.71
CA ILE A 474 29.88 -3.21 29.08
C ILE A 474 30.96 -2.24 29.55
N THR A 475 31.05 -1.09 28.90
CA THR A 475 31.85 0.06 29.38
C THR A 475 30.91 1.05 30.04
N VAL A 476 31.12 1.36 31.31
CA VAL A 476 30.38 2.39 32.02
C VAL A 476 31.27 3.63 32.12
N ASN A 477 30.84 4.72 31.49
CA ASN A 477 31.50 6.01 31.56
C ASN A 477 31.03 6.81 32.79
N PRO A 478 31.86 7.72 33.31
CA PRO A 478 31.42 8.63 34.37
C PRO A 478 30.38 9.61 33.82
N THR A 479 29.29 9.82 34.57
CA THR A 479 28.24 10.77 34.18
C THR A 479 28.65 12.19 34.55
N ASN A 480 28.95 13.02 33.54
CA ASN A 480 29.11 14.46 33.76
C ASN A 480 27.71 15.10 33.79
N ASN A 481 27.17 15.37 34.97
CA ASN A 481 25.80 15.90 35.14
C ASN A 481 25.52 17.19 34.33
N SER A 482 26.56 17.91 33.88
CA SER A 482 26.44 19.11 33.04
C SER A 482 26.01 18.85 31.58
N ASP A 483 26.03 17.59 31.13
CA ASP A 483 25.62 17.18 29.78
C ASP A 483 24.20 16.59 29.73
N VAL A 484 23.54 16.40 30.87
CA VAL A 484 22.17 15.90 30.94
C VAL A 484 21.21 16.95 30.38
N VAL A 485 20.31 16.51 29.52
CA VAL A 485 19.24 17.32 28.93
C VAL A 485 17.92 16.85 29.50
N THR A 486 17.10 17.79 29.94
CA THR A 486 15.76 17.55 30.47
C THR A 486 14.76 18.40 29.71
N PHE A 487 13.60 17.83 29.41
CA PHE A 487 12.48 18.57 28.82
C PHE A 487 11.38 18.65 29.87
N LYS A 488 10.86 19.85 30.12
CA LYS A 488 9.86 20.05 31.17
C LYS A 488 8.49 19.52 30.77
N ASP A 489 8.17 19.60 29.49
CA ASP A 489 6.96 19.04 28.90
C ASP A 489 7.19 17.58 28.48
N PRO A 490 6.42 16.62 29.02
CA PRO A 490 6.57 15.20 28.69
C PRO A 490 6.32 14.87 27.22
N GLU A 491 5.43 15.59 26.54
CA GLU A 491 5.15 15.34 25.11
C GLU A 491 6.28 15.88 24.24
N LEU A 492 6.88 17.02 24.59
CA LEU A 492 8.10 17.48 23.96
C LEU A 492 9.25 16.47 24.17
N GLU A 493 9.42 15.95 25.38
CA GLU A 493 10.42 14.90 25.65
C GLU A 493 10.16 13.65 24.79
N ARG A 494 8.90 13.23 24.69
CA ARG A 494 8.49 12.06 23.91
C ARG A 494 8.84 12.21 22.44
N LEU A 495 8.60 13.39 21.86
CA LEU A 495 8.96 13.67 20.46
C LEU A 495 10.47 13.60 20.24
N VAL A 496 11.24 14.21 21.14
CA VAL A 496 12.71 14.16 21.10
C VAL A 496 13.21 12.73 21.19
N ARG A 497 12.67 11.93 22.11
CA ARG A 497 13.01 10.50 22.27
C ARG A 497 12.69 9.69 21.02
N SER A 498 11.54 9.96 20.39
CA SER A 498 11.13 9.34 19.13
C SER A 498 12.12 9.66 18.01
N ALA A 499 12.51 10.93 17.88
CA ALA A 499 13.43 11.41 16.84
C ALA A 499 14.82 10.74 16.90
N ILE A 500 15.26 10.31 18.08
CA ILE A 500 16.57 9.66 18.28
C ILE A 500 16.47 8.15 18.54
N ASN A 501 15.27 7.56 18.44
CA ASN A 501 15.01 6.15 18.75
C ASN A 501 15.51 5.73 20.15
N LYS A 502 15.27 6.56 21.17
CA LYS A 502 15.69 6.34 22.56
C LYS A 502 14.51 6.45 23.54
N PRO A 503 13.69 5.39 23.66
CA PRO A 503 12.43 5.45 24.40
C PRO A 503 12.60 5.61 25.91
N THR A 504 13.76 5.24 26.48
CA THR A 504 14.03 5.31 27.92
C THR A 504 15.46 5.79 28.21
N GLY A 505 15.78 6.01 29.49
CA GLY A 505 17.11 6.41 29.95
C GLY A 505 17.39 7.92 29.85
N THR A 506 18.50 8.34 30.44
CA THR A 506 18.91 9.75 30.52
C THR A 506 19.23 10.31 29.14
N LEU A 507 18.73 11.50 28.80
CA LEU A 507 19.09 12.21 27.57
C LEU A 507 20.32 13.09 27.82
N TYR A 508 21.27 13.07 26.89
CA TYR A 508 22.46 13.91 26.93
C TYR A 508 22.52 14.84 25.72
N LYS A 509 23.28 15.94 25.83
CA LYS A 509 23.48 16.90 24.73
C LYS A 509 23.89 16.23 23.43
N LYS A 510 24.80 15.25 23.50
CA LYS A 510 25.25 14.48 22.33
C LYS A 510 24.12 13.69 21.64
N ASP A 511 23.11 13.26 22.40
CA ASP A 511 22.01 12.44 21.87
C ASP A 511 21.10 13.32 21.00
N VAL A 512 20.84 14.55 21.45
CA VAL A 512 19.90 15.48 20.81
C VAL A 512 20.57 16.44 19.82
N ALA A 513 21.91 16.52 19.81
CA ALA A 513 22.69 17.48 19.02
C ALA A 513 22.52 17.37 17.50
N ASN A 514 21.97 16.26 16.99
CA ASN A 514 21.76 16.02 15.56
C ASN A 514 20.30 16.10 15.13
N ILE A 515 19.38 16.43 16.04
CA ILE A 515 17.98 16.66 15.67
C ILE A 515 17.90 17.94 14.84
N THR A 516 17.40 17.81 13.62
CA THR A 516 17.20 18.92 12.68
C THR A 516 15.72 19.27 12.49
N ASP A 517 14.84 18.31 12.71
CA ASP A 517 13.40 18.46 12.51
C ASP A 517 12.64 17.90 13.73
N LEU A 518 11.58 18.61 14.12
CA LEU A 518 10.66 18.19 15.15
C LEU A 518 9.24 18.67 14.80
N GLU A 519 8.36 17.72 14.47
CA GLU A 519 6.98 17.99 14.06
C GLU A 519 5.97 17.24 14.96
N VAL A 520 4.89 17.92 15.33
CA VAL A 520 3.77 17.33 16.09
C VAL A 520 2.67 16.91 15.13
N GLU A 521 2.56 15.61 14.85
CA GLU A 521 1.57 15.06 13.92
C GLU A 521 0.22 14.68 14.58
N GLU A 522 0.19 14.58 15.91
CA GLU A 522 -0.93 13.99 16.65
C GLU A 522 -1.85 15.05 17.26
N ARG A 523 -3.11 15.09 16.81
CA ARG A 523 -4.11 16.09 17.23
C ARG A 523 -4.45 16.09 18.72
N GLU A 524 -4.17 15.00 19.44
CA GLU A 524 -4.56 14.83 20.85
C GLU A 524 -3.47 15.25 21.84
N LYS A 525 -2.25 15.59 21.36
CA LYS A 525 -1.09 15.82 22.23
C LYS A 525 -0.77 17.31 22.33
N LYS A 526 -0.90 17.83 23.54
CA LYS A 526 -0.72 19.24 23.89
C LYS A 526 0.69 19.47 24.42
N ILE A 527 1.43 20.38 23.80
CA ILE A 527 2.71 20.89 24.34
C ILE A 527 2.46 22.27 24.93
N THR A 528 2.86 22.47 26.19
CA THR A 528 2.65 23.71 26.95
C THR A 528 3.93 24.39 27.39
N ASP A 529 5.07 23.70 27.36
CA ASP A 529 6.35 24.22 27.83
C ASP A 529 7.48 23.78 26.88
N LEU A 530 8.25 24.74 26.37
CA LEU A 530 9.35 24.47 25.44
C LEU A 530 10.70 24.30 26.14
N SER A 531 10.77 24.36 27.47
CA SER A 531 12.02 24.24 28.22
C SER A 531 12.72 22.91 27.91
N GLY A 532 13.99 23.00 27.52
CA GLY A 532 14.81 21.89 27.05
C GLY A 532 15.09 21.95 25.55
N ILE A 533 14.23 22.59 24.75
CA ILE A 533 14.39 22.69 23.28
C ILE A 533 15.63 23.48 22.89
N GLU A 534 16.14 24.36 23.74
CA GLU A 534 17.38 25.12 23.53
C GLU A 534 18.61 24.22 23.33
N ASN A 535 18.52 22.94 23.72
CA ASN A 535 19.57 21.95 23.50
C ASN A 535 19.58 21.38 22.07
N LEU A 536 18.52 21.59 21.28
CA LEU A 536 18.39 21.14 19.89
C LEU A 536 19.11 22.10 18.94
N THR A 537 20.40 22.31 19.15
CA THR A 537 21.16 23.39 18.50
C THR A 537 21.23 23.33 16.96
N LYS A 538 20.92 22.19 16.34
CA LYS A 538 20.85 22.01 14.89
C LYS A 538 19.44 22.04 14.31
N LEU A 539 18.43 22.29 15.13
CA LEU A 539 17.03 22.36 14.70
C LEU A 539 16.89 23.43 13.60
N ASP A 540 16.45 22.99 12.43
CA ASP A 540 16.11 23.85 11.29
C ASP A 540 14.60 23.97 11.09
N THR A 541 13.83 22.99 11.58
CA THR A 541 12.37 22.95 11.45
C THR A 541 11.74 22.58 12.78
N PHE A 542 10.81 23.42 13.25
CA PHE A 542 9.97 23.13 14.41
C PHE A 542 8.52 23.46 14.09
N LYS A 543 7.65 22.45 14.17
CA LYS A 543 6.23 22.60 13.90
C LYS A 543 5.39 22.08 15.05
N LEU A 544 4.63 22.98 15.63
CA LEU A 544 3.67 22.73 16.69
C LEU A 544 2.34 23.39 16.33
N ILE A 545 1.38 22.56 15.95
CA ILE A 545 -0.02 22.97 15.78
C ILE A 545 -0.78 22.37 16.94
N ASN A 546 -1.13 23.23 17.89
CA ASN A 546 -1.87 22.81 19.06
C ASN A 546 -3.38 22.82 18.77
N HIS A 547 -4.17 22.17 19.62
CA HIS A 547 -5.63 22.14 19.53
C HIS A 547 -6.26 22.67 20.82
N ASP A 548 -7.46 23.25 20.74
CA ASP A 548 -8.24 23.74 21.89
C ASP A 548 -7.57 24.86 22.74
N ASN A 549 -7.03 25.91 22.10
CA ASN A 549 -6.48 27.09 22.78
C ASN A 549 -5.46 26.74 23.89
N THR A 550 -4.31 26.22 23.48
CA THR A 550 -3.29 25.75 24.43
C THR A 550 -2.58 26.88 25.17
N GLU A 551 -2.15 26.61 26.40
CA GLU A 551 -1.53 27.60 27.28
C GLU A 551 -0.05 27.86 26.98
N LEU A 552 0.48 27.38 25.84
CA LEU A 552 1.84 27.71 25.45
C LEU A 552 1.93 29.21 25.16
N ASN A 553 2.67 29.93 26.01
CA ASN A 553 2.87 31.36 25.90
C ASN A 553 4.35 31.77 25.86
N ASP A 554 5.22 30.98 26.49
CA ASP A 554 6.64 31.26 26.62
C ASP A 554 7.44 30.51 25.54
N ILE A 555 7.91 31.26 24.57
CA ILE A 555 8.80 30.77 23.51
C ILE A 555 10.26 31.22 23.71
N SER A 556 10.61 31.76 24.87
CA SER A 556 11.99 32.16 25.19
C SER A 556 13.04 31.05 25.01
N PRO A 557 12.74 29.74 25.21
CA PRO A 557 13.67 28.66 24.90
C PRO A 557 14.16 28.64 23.44
N LEU A 558 13.39 29.19 22.48
CA LEU A 558 13.77 29.22 21.07
C LEU A 558 14.88 30.23 20.74
N LYS A 559 15.16 31.20 21.62
CA LYS A 559 16.02 32.37 21.34
C LYS A 559 17.40 32.03 20.77
N GLY A 560 17.96 30.88 21.15
CA GLY A 560 19.29 30.42 20.74
C GLY A 560 19.33 29.58 19.46
N LEU A 561 18.18 29.17 18.91
CA LEU A 561 18.09 28.19 17.82
C LEU A 561 18.28 28.83 16.45
N LYS A 562 19.43 29.47 16.25
CA LYS A 562 19.76 30.30 15.07
C LYS A 562 19.76 29.54 13.74
N ASN A 563 19.70 28.21 13.75
CA ASN A 563 19.60 27.38 12.55
C ASN A 563 18.17 27.23 12.02
N LEU A 564 17.16 27.65 12.80
CA LEU A 564 15.75 27.59 12.40
C LEU A 564 15.52 28.34 11.09
N LYS A 565 14.86 27.63 10.16
CA LYS A 565 14.39 28.09 8.86
C LYS A 565 12.86 28.04 8.78
N HIS A 566 12.24 27.04 9.42
CA HIS A 566 10.80 26.83 9.39
C HIS A 566 10.28 26.75 10.83
N LEU A 567 9.43 27.70 11.21
CA LEU A 567 8.83 27.74 12.54
C LEU A 567 7.33 27.92 12.44
N ILE A 568 6.58 26.91 12.89
CA ILE A 568 5.11 26.90 12.91
C ILE A 568 4.67 26.71 14.36
N LEU A 569 4.00 27.71 14.93
CA LEU A 569 3.46 27.70 16.30
C LEU A 569 2.00 28.18 16.30
N VAL A 570 1.09 27.35 15.81
CA VAL A 570 -0.31 27.70 15.57
C VAL A 570 -1.21 27.26 16.73
N ASN A 571 -2.24 28.06 17.04
CA ASN A 571 -3.28 27.77 18.05
C ASN A 571 -2.70 27.64 19.48
N ASN A 572 -1.99 28.69 19.88
CA ASN A 572 -1.37 28.84 21.20
C ASN A 572 -1.83 30.17 21.85
N THR A 573 -1.22 30.54 22.97
CA THR A 573 -1.51 31.81 23.69
C THR A 573 -0.30 32.75 23.68
N ILE A 574 0.57 32.62 22.66
CA ILE A 574 1.79 33.41 22.52
C ILE A 574 1.42 34.87 22.34
N SER A 575 2.13 35.75 23.05
CA SER A 575 1.97 37.21 22.94
C SER A 575 3.31 37.92 22.85
N ASP A 576 4.34 37.41 23.54
CA ASP A 576 5.72 37.88 23.43
C ASP A 576 6.51 37.02 22.45
N ILE A 577 6.92 37.61 21.33
CA ILE A 577 7.74 36.96 20.30
C ILE A 577 9.20 37.47 20.26
N SER A 578 9.66 38.11 21.34
CA SER A 578 11.02 38.68 21.44
C SER A 578 12.14 37.65 21.26
N ALA A 579 11.85 36.37 21.55
CA ALA A 579 12.75 35.25 21.30
C ALA A 579 13.15 35.11 19.81
N LEU A 580 12.28 35.52 18.89
CA LEU A 580 12.50 35.33 17.44
C LEU A 580 13.49 36.32 16.83
N LYS A 581 13.81 37.41 17.55
CA LYS A 581 14.57 38.56 17.01
C LYS A 581 15.91 38.22 16.35
N GLU A 582 16.60 37.20 16.86
CA GLU A 582 17.92 36.77 16.36
C GLU A 582 17.86 35.58 15.39
N LEU A 583 16.67 35.03 15.11
CA LEU A 583 16.47 33.86 14.25
C LEU A 583 16.45 34.23 12.76
N THR A 584 17.48 34.98 12.34
CA THR A 584 17.58 35.61 11.01
C THR A 584 17.62 34.64 9.83
N ASN A 585 17.76 33.33 10.06
CA ASN A 585 17.70 32.30 9.04
C ASN A 585 16.28 31.82 8.71
N LEU A 586 15.26 32.31 9.44
CA LEU A 586 13.86 31.98 9.18
C LEU A 586 13.45 32.37 7.75
N GLN A 587 12.83 31.41 7.07
CA GLN A 587 12.27 31.49 5.72
C GLN A 587 10.75 31.34 5.77
N GLU A 588 10.24 30.57 6.72
CA GLU A 588 8.82 30.37 6.96
C GLU A 588 8.52 30.59 8.45
N LEU A 589 7.51 31.41 8.72
CA LEU A 589 7.03 31.69 10.07
C LEU A 589 5.50 31.69 10.09
N ASP A 590 4.91 30.73 10.79
CA ASP A 590 3.48 30.69 11.05
C ASP A 590 3.21 30.84 12.54
N LEU A 591 2.55 31.95 12.90
CA LEU A 591 2.11 32.29 14.24
C LEU A 591 0.59 32.52 14.27
N GLY A 592 -0.15 31.87 13.37
CA GLY A 592 -1.59 31.94 13.29
C GLY A 592 -2.27 31.51 14.60
N ASP A 593 -3.40 32.12 14.93
CA ASP A 593 -4.23 31.78 16.10
C ASP A 593 -3.43 31.87 17.42
N ASN A 594 -3.08 33.10 17.77
CA ASN A 594 -2.31 33.45 18.96
C ASN A 594 -2.86 34.76 19.59
N SER A 595 -2.11 35.36 20.53
CA SER A 595 -2.47 36.62 21.19
C SER A 595 -1.44 37.72 20.95
N ILE A 596 -0.80 37.73 19.78
CA ILE A 596 0.28 38.68 19.43
C ILE A 596 -0.31 40.04 19.07
N SER A 597 0.28 41.11 19.63
CA SER A 597 -0.03 42.50 19.28
C SER A 597 1.19 43.30 18.82
N ASP A 598 2.41 42.90 19.18
CA ASP A 598 3.67 43.53 18.79
C ASP A 598 4.51 42.57 17.94
N ILE A 599 4.73 42.94 16.67
CA ILE A 599 5.56 42.20 15.73
C ILE A 599 6.91 42.88 15.45
N SER A 600 7.30 43.91 16.21
CA SER A 600 8.61 44.54 16.07
C SER A 600 9.81 43.57 16.14
N PRO A 601 9.77 42.45 16.88
CA PRO A 601 10.88 41.49 16.89
C PRO A 601 11.18 40.86 15.54
N ILE A 602 10.20 40.72 14.64
CA ILE A 602 10.40 40.08 13.33
C ILE A 602 10.94 41.03 12.26
N SER A 603 11.08 42.33 12.55
CA SER A 603 11.49 43.36 11.57
C SER A 603 12.86 43.11 10.91
N GLY A 604 13.74 42.33 11.56
CA GLY A 604 15.06 41.95 11.04
C GLY A 604 15.10 40.62 10.29
N LEU A 605 13.99 39.87 10.21
CA LEU A 605 13.94 38.51 9.64
C LEU A 605 13.80 38.54 8.12
N THR A 606 14.72 39.24 7.45
CA THR A 606 14.65 39.58 6.02
C THR A 606 14.72 38.38 5.06
N ASN A 607 15.03 37.17 5.55
CA ASN A 607 15.00 35.93 4.77
C ASN A 607 13.61 35.29 4.68
N LEU A 608 12.61 35.83 5.41
CA LEU A 608 11.23 35.34 5.36
C LEU A 608 10.66 35.44 3.94
N GLN A 609 10.07 34.34 3.51
CA GLN A 609 9.35 34.16 2.25
C GLN A 609 7.87 33.90 2.51
N ASP A 610 7.55 33.18 3.58
CA ASP A 610 6.17 32.86 3.95
C ASP A 610 5.91 33.29 5.40
N LEU A 611 4.90 34.13 5.59
CA LEU A 611 4.55 34.68 6.90
C LEU A 611 3.03 34.62 7.12
N ASN A 612 2.63 33.90 8.15
CA ASN A 612 1.25 33.85 8.62
C ASN A 612 1.15 34.43 10.03
N LEU A 613 0.34 35.48 10.15
CA LEU A 613 0.02 36.19 11.39
C LEU A 613 -1.50 36.27 11.61
N GLY A 614 -2.27 35.40 10.95
CA GLY A 614 -3.72 35.37 11.05
C GLY A 614 -4.20 35.13 12.49
N VAL A 615 -5.43 35.56 12.81
CA VAL A 615 -6.10 35.33 14.10
C VAL A 615 -5.20 35.77 15.27
N ASN A 616 -4.84 37.05 15.28
CA ASN A 616 -4.05 37.69 16.35
C ASN A 616 -4.73 39.01 16.79
N LYS A 617 -3.99 39.87 17.49
CA LYS A 617 -4.46 41.18 18.00
C LYS A 617 -3.69 42.35 17.38
N LEU A 618 -3.29 42.20 16.12
CA LEU A 618 -2.45 43.17 15.43
C LEU A 618 -3.25 44.43 15.02
N SER A 619 -2.55 45.55 15.06
CA SER A 619 -3.02 46.85 14.54
C SER A 619 -1.89 47.63 13.85
N ASP A 620 -0.66 47.53 14.39
CA ASP A 620 0.55 48.03 13.76
C ASP A 620 1.30 46.89 13.05
N ILE A 621 1.53 47.05 11.74
CA ILE A 621 2.30 46.13 10.91
C ILE A 621 3.58 46.76 10.33
N SER A 622 4.05 47.87 10.89
CA SER A 622 5.24 48.61 10.43
C SER A 622 6.52 47.76 10.37
N ALA A 623 6.61 46.72 11.20
CA ALA A 623 7.72 45.76 11.20
C ALA A 623 7.89 45.04 9.86
N LEU A 624 6.84 44.90 9.05
CA LEU A 624 6.88 44.19 7.76
C LEU A 624 7.65 44.95 6.67
N LYS A 625 7.93 46.25 6.86
CA LYS A 625 8.52 47.14 5.84
C LYS A 625 9.79 46.61 5.17
N SER A 626 10.62 45.90 5.94
CA SER A 626 11.93 45.41 5.49
C SER A 626 11.89 43.98 4.93
N LEU A 627 10.76 43.28 5.03
CA LEU A 627 10.62 41.86 4.69
C LEU A 627 10.37 41.66 3.18
N THR A 628 11.20 42.28 2.35
CA THR A 628 11.02 42.39 0.89
C THR A 628 11.14 41.07 0.10
N ASN A 629 11.52 39.98 0.76
CA ASN A 629 11.55 38.62 0.19
C ASN A 629 10.24 37.84 0.38
N LEU A 630 9.24 38.42 1.06
CA LEU A 630 7.94 37.79 1.24
C LEU A 630 7.27 37.50 -0.11
N LYS A 631 6.85 36.25 -0.26
CA LYS A 631 6.06 35.69 -1.35
C LYS A 631 4.62 35.44 -0.92
N SER A 632 4.42 35.07 0.34
CA SER A 632 3.10 34.85 0.92
C SER A 632 2.96 35.60 2.24
N LEU A 633 1.85 36.33 2.40
CA LEU A 633 1.54 37.06 3.63
C LEU A 633 0.05 36.88 3.99
N TYR A 634 -0.20 36.38 5.20
CA TYR A 634 -1.55 36.18 5.74
C TYR A 634 -1.73 37.01 7.02
N LEU A 635 -2.71 37.91 7.01
CA LEU A 635 -3.03 38.84 8.10
C LEU A 635 -4.47 38.66 8.63
N ASP A 636 -5.12 37.57 8.28
CA ASP A 636 -6.54 37.33 8.50
C ASP A 636 -6.97 37.54 9.95
N ALA A 637 -8.23 37.94 10.18
CA ALA A 637 -8.86 38.14 11.47
C ALA A 637 -8.13 39.08 12.45
N ASN A 638 -7.26 39.96 11.96
CA ASN A 638 -6.68 41.05 12.75
C ASN A 638 -7.52 42.32 12.55
N ARG A 639 -8.62 42.43 13.30
CA ARG A 639 -9.59 43.54 13.19
C ARG A 639 -9.03 44.93 13.51
N GLY A 640 -7.81 45.02 14.06
CA GLY A 640 -7.12 46.30 14.30
C GLY A 640 -6.38 46.83 13.07
N ILE A 641 -6.20 46.02 12.01
CA ILE A 641 -5.48 46.41 10.80
C ILE A 641 -6.45 47.11 9.84
N SER A 642 -6.24 48.41 9.64
CA SER A 642 -6.93 49.22 8.63
C SER A 642 -5.97 49.86 7.61
N ASP A 643 -4.69 50.02 7.95
CA ASP A 643 -3.65 50.56 7.07
C ASP A 643 -2.64 49.47 6.67
N ILE A 644 -2.59 49.20 5.37
CA ILE A 644 -1.64 48.27 4.73
C ILE A 644 -0.55 49.01 3.93
N SER A 645 -0.40 50.32 4.07
CA SER A 645 0.60 51.12 3.32
C SER A 645 2.03 50.56 3.38
N VAL A 646 2.37 49.87 4.48
CA VAL A 646 3.67 49.23 4.67
C VAL A 646 4.01 48.18 3.61
N ILE A 647 3.00 47.49 3.03
CA ILE A 647 3.25 46.37 2.11
C ILE A 647 3.55 46.82 0.67
N GLN A 648 3.45 48.11 0.36
CA GLN A 648 3.60 48.65 -1.01
C GLN A 648 4.93 48.30 -1.70
N ASN A 649 5.97 47.98 -0.93
CA ASN A 649 7.29 47.61 -1.43
C ASN A 649 7.56 46.10 -1.42
N LEU A 650 6.61 45.27 -0.95
CA LEU A 650 6.74 43.81 -0.90
C LEU A 650 6.43 43.20 -2.27
N THR A 651 7.16 43.64 -3.29
CA THR A 651 6.89 43.36 -4.71
C THR A 651 7.06 41.88 -5.11
N GLN A 652 7.64 41.05 -4.24
CA GLN A 652 7.74 39.60 -4.44
C GLN A 652 6.47 38.83 -4.02
N LEU A 653 5.47 39.51 -3.44
CA LEU A 653 4.22 38.88 -3.03
C LEU A 653 3.47 38.27 -4.22
N ASN A 654 3.24 36.97 -4.12
CA ASN A 654 2.40 36.18 -5.01
C ASN A 654 1.05 35.91 -4.35
N LYS A 655 1.01 35.83 -3.01
CA LYS A 655 -0.20 35.56 -2.22
C LYS A 655 -0.36 36.59 -1.12
N PHE A 656 -1.54 37.19 -1.02
CA PHE A 656 -1.87 38.10 0.07
C PHE A 656 -3.30 37.85 0.56
N SER A 657 -3.43 37.66 1.88
CA SER A 657 -4.72 37.48 2.55
C SER A 657 -4.84 38.43 3.73
N ALA A 658 -5.97 39.13 3.83
CA ALA A 658 -6.33 39.98 4.94
C ALA A 658 -7.84 39.96 5.19
N VAL A 659 -8.39 38.75 5.35
CA VAL A 659 -9.82 38.49 5.59
C VAL A 659 -10.23 38.98 6.97
N THR A 660 -11.41 39.57 7.16
CA THR A 660 -11.88 40.00 8.49
C THR A 660 -10.92 40.97 9.19
N CYS A 661 -10.38 41.91 8.41
CA CYS A 661 -9.69 43.09 8.90
C CYS A 661 -10.66 44.30 8.85
N SER A 662 -10.13 45.51 8.94
CA SER A 662 -10.91 46.75 8.77
C SER A 662 -10.35 47.58 7.60
N LEU A 663 -10.01 46.91 6.50
CA LEU A 663 -9.42 47.55 5.34
C LEU A 663 -10.49 48.32 4.55
N SER A 664 -10.20 49.58 4.23
CA SER A 664 -11.03 50.40 3.33
C SER A 664 -10.26 50.94 2.11
N SER A 665 -8.92 50.89 2.13
CA SER A 665 -8.08 51.35 1.03
C SER A 665 -7.11 50.28 0.55
N LEU A 666 -7.02 50.13 -0.79
CA LEU A 666 -6.16 49.15 -1.45
C LEU A 666 -4.95 49.78 -2.16
N ASN A 667 -4.66 51.06 -1.92
CA ASN A 667 -3.61 51.79 -2.63
C ASN A 667 -2.22 51.12 -2.53
N ALA A 668 -1.92 50.47 -1.41
CA ALA A 668 -0.68 49.72 -1.22
C ALA A 668 -0.49 48.58 -2.24
N LEU A 669 -1.58 48.01 -2.77
CA LEU A 669 -1.54 46.86 -3.67
C LEU A 669 -1.20 47.23 -5.11
N LYS A 670 -1.32 48.51 -5.50
CA LYS A 670 -1.26 48.99 -6.89
C LYS A 670 -0.03 48.52 -7.68
N HIS A 671 1.09 48.30 -7.01
CA HIS A 671 2.38 47.94 -7.62
C HIS A 671 2.80 46.49 -7.38
N LEU A 672 1.97 45.69 -6.71
CA LEU A 672 2.26 44.29 -6.39
C LEU A 672 1.88 43.37 -7.55
N THR A 673 2.45 43.62 -8.72
CA THR A 673 2.04 42.98 -9.98
C THR A 673 2.33 41.48 -10.07
N ASN A 674 3.07 40.91 -9.12
CA ASN A 674 3.31 39.46 -9.02
C ASN A 674 2.17 38.71 -8.30
N LEU A 675 1.20 39.42 -7.71
CA LEU A 675 0.07 38.80 -7.05
C LEU A 675 -0.72 37.89 -8.00
N GLN A 676 -0.96 36.68 -7.51
CA GLN A 676 -1.72 35.61 -8.15
C GLN A 676 -2.97 35.28 -7.34
N ASP A 677 -2.85 35.26 -6.00
CA ASP A 677 -3.95 34.94 -5.09
C ASP A 677 -4.16 36.14 -4.14
N LEU A 678 -5.36 36.73 -4.17
CA LEU A 678 -5.72 37.85 -3.33
C LEU A 678 -7.06 37.60 -2.62
N ASP A 679 -7.03 37.54 -1.29
CA ASP A 679 -8.23 37.36 -0.46
C ASP A 679 -8.40 38.52 0.53
N LEU A 680 -9.47 39.28 0.33
CA LEU A 680 -9.81 40.47 1.11
C LEU A 680 -11.27 40.42 1.58
N ARG A 681 -11.83 39.22 1.74
CA ARG A 681 -13.23 39.05 2.19
C ARG A 681 -13.48 39.67 3.55
N ASN A 682 -14.72 40.10 3.79
CA ASN A 682 -15.18 40.65 5.08
C ASN A 682 -14.32 41.85 5.54
N ASN A 683 -14.32 42.92 4.74
CA ASN A 683 -13.64 44.19 5.02
C ASN A 683 -14.60 45.37 4.74
N GLU A 684 -14.07 46.59 4.70
CA GLU A 684 -14.81 47.84 4.45
C GLU A 684 -14.43 48.44 3.07
N ILE A 685 -14.13 47.59 2.09
CA ILE A 685 -13.62 48.00 0.78
C ILE A 685 -14.78 48.46 -0.11
N THR A 686 -14.62 49.63 -0.72
CA THR A 686 -15.57 50.19 -1.71
C THR A 686 -14.91 50.45 -3.06
N ASP A 687 -13.64 50.87 -3.06
CA ASP A 687 -12.86 51.19 -4.27
C ASP A 687 -11.79 50.13 -4.54
N ILE A 688 -11.96 49.41 -5.66
CA ILE A 688 -11.00 48.41 -6.16
C ILE A 688 -10.17 48.91 -7.36
N SER A 689 -10.20 50.21 -7.67
CA SER A 689 -9.40 50.80 -8.75
C SER A 689 -7.88 50.52 -8.67
N PRO A 690 -7.26 50.39 -7.47
CA PRO A 690 -5.85 50.01 -7.37
C PRO A 690 -5.53 48.62 -7.95
N LEU A 691 -6.52 47.73 -8.07
CA LEU A 691 -6.31 46.36 -8.55
C LEU A 691 -6.19 46.25 -10.08
N SER A 692 -6.56 47.30 -10.83
CA SER A 692 -6.65 47.27 -12.30
C SER A 692 -5.35 46.88 -13.04
N GLY A 693 -4.19 47.00 -12.40
CA GLY A 693 -2.88 46.63 -12.94
C GLY A 693 -2.41 45.21 -12.60
N LEU A 694 -3.13 44.47 -11.75
CA LEU A 694 -2.70 43.18 -11.19
C LEU A 694 -3.02 42.00 -12.12
N THR A 695 -2.59 42.12 -13.37
CA THR A 695 -2.97 41.20 -14.47
C THR A 695 -2.54 39.74 -14.29
N ASN A 696 -1.69 39.42 -13.31
CA ASN A 696 -1.29 38.05 -12.96
C ASN A 696 -2.25 37.35 -11.99
N LEU A 697 -3.29 38.03 -11.50
CA LEU A 697 -4.29 37.44 -10.61
C LEU A 697 -5.00 36.24 -11.26
N ASN A 698 -4.98 35.11 -10.56
CA ASN A 698 -5.76 33.91 -10.83
C ASN A 698 -7.00 33.84 -9.94
N THR A 699 -6.87 34.25 -8.68
CA THR A 699 -7.94 34.22 -7.67
C THR A 699 -8.08 35.59 -7.02
N LEU A 700 -9.31 36.11 -7.03
CA LEU A 700 -9.66 37.38 -6.38
C LEU A 700 -10.95 37.22 -5.57
N LEU A 701 -10.80 37.25 -4.24
CA LEU A 701 -11.90 37.06 -3.29
C LEU A 701 -12.17 38.36 -2.53
N LEU A 702 -13.37 38.90 -2.71
CA LEU A 702 -13.82 40.21 -2.24
C LEU A 702 -15.21 40.18 -1.60
N ASP A 703 -15.77 38.99 -1.36
CA ASP A 703 -17.07 38.82 -0.71
C ASP A 703 -17.19 39.58 0.63
N SER A 704 -18.42 39.97 0.98
CA SER A 704 -18.72 40.71 2.20
C SER A 704 -17.94 42.04 2.29
N ASN A 705 -17.97 42.81 1.20
CA ASN A 705 -17.51 44.20 1.11
C ASN A 705 -18.62 45.07 0.50
N ASP A 706 -18.43 46.39 0.47
CA ASP A 706 -19.38 47.37 -0.08
C ASP A 706 -18.99 47.82 -1.51
N ILE A 707 -18.63 46.86 -2.37
CA ILE A 707 -18.15 47.12 -3.73
C ILE A 707 -19.33 47.42 -4.66
N ILE A 708 -19.21 48.51 -5.43
CA ILE A 708 -20.23 48.96 -6.40
C ILE A 708 -19.68 48.91 -7.82
N ASP A 709 -18.41 49.28 -8.02
CA ASP A 709 -17.77 49.35 -9.34
C ASP A 709 -16.71 48.26 -9.49
N ILE A 710 -16.96 47.32 -10.41
CA ILE A 710 -15.99 46.30 -10.80
C ILE A 710 -15.28 46.59 -12.12
N SER A 711 -15.38 47.79 -12.70
CA SER A 711 -14.64 48.18 -13.91
C SER A 711 -13.13 47.87 -13.87
N PRO A 712 -12.44 47.92 -12.71
CA PRO A 712 -11.02 47.56 -12.61
C PRO A 712 -10.72 46.10 -12.98
N VAL A 713 -11.68 45.17 -12.86
CA VAL A 713 -11.43 43.74 -13.13
C VAL A 713 -11.37 43.41 -14.62
N SER A 714 -11.84 44.32 -15.49
CA SER A 714 -11.95 44.09 -16.95
C SER A 714 -10.64 43.69 -17.65
N LYS A 715 -9.48 43.99 -17.06
CA LYS A 715 -8.15 43.66 -17.60
C LYS A 715 -7.52 42.44 -16.93
N LEU A 716 -8.15 41.85 -15.92
CA LEU A 716 -7.63 40.72 -15.16
C LEU A 716 -7.95 39.39 -15.86
N THR A 717 -7.55 39.27 -17.12
CA THR A 717 -7.95 38.17 -18.01
C THR A 717 -7.43 36.80 -17.59
N ASN A 718 -6.49 36.73 -16.65
CA ASN A 718 -5.99 35.48 -16.08
C ASN A 718 -6.86 34.94 -14.94
N LEU A 719 -7.87 35.70 -14.48
CA LEU A 719 -8.76 35.27 -13.41
C LEU A 719 -9.46 33.96 -13.77
N LYS A 720 -9.40 33.03 -12.83
CA LYS A 720 -10.09 31.75 -12.81
C LYS A 720 -11.18 31.72 -11.75
N GLU A 721 -10.94 32.41 -10.64
CA GLU A 721 -11.89 32.53 -9.53
C GLU A 721 -12.12 34.00 -9.19
N PHE A 722 -13.38 34.42 -9.19
CA PHE A 722 -13.78 35.75 -8.79
C PHE A 722 -15.00 35.68 -7.88
N VAL A 723 -14.85 36.18 -6.66
CA VAL A 723 -15.90 36.21 -5.64
C VAL A 723 -16.08 37.64 -5.18
N ALA A 724 -17.27 38.20 -5.37
CA ALA A 724 -17.61 39.57 -5.00
C ALA A 724 -19.08 39.66 -4.57
N GLY A 725 -19.50 38.77 -3.68
CA GLY A 725 -20.80 38.87 -3.01
C GLY A 725 -20.86 40.10 -2.10
N GLY A 726 -22.05 40.70 -2.00
CA GLY A 726 -22.26 41.96 -1.29
C GLY A 726 -23.56 42.64 -1.69
N PRO A 727 -23.99 43.73 -1.03
CA PRO A 727 -25.36 44.23 -1.17
C PRO A 727 -25.60 45.20 -2.35
N ASN A 728 -24.58 45.63 -3.10
CA ASN A 728 -24.68 46.85 -3.92
C ASN A 728 -24.27 46.72 -5.40
N LEU A 729 -23.69 45.61 -5.86
CA LEU A 729 -23.26 45.49 -7.26
C LEU A 729 -24.46 45.35 -8.20
N THR A 730 -24.43 46.09 -9.32
CA THR A 730 -25.49 46.05 -10.34
C THR A 730 -24.97 45.81 -11.76
N ASP A 731 -23.83 46.42 -12.12
CA ASP A 731 -23.22 46.29 -13.44
C ASP A 731 -22.09 45.25 -13.44
N ILE A 732 -22.28 44.18 -14.21
CA ILE A 732 -21.28 43.14 -14.43
C ILE A 732 -20.69 43.13 -15.85
N SER A 733 -20.91 44.19 -16.63
CA SER A 733 -20.32 44.36 -17.96
C SER A 733 -18.79 44.22 -18.03
N PRO A 734 -18.01 44.54 -16.97
CA PRO A 734 -16.56 44.31 -16.96
C PRO A 734 -16.15 42.84 -17.06
N LEU A 735 -17.03 41.89 -16.75
CA LEU A 735 -16.71 40.45 -16.76
C LEU A 735 -16.70 39.83 -18.16
N LYS A 736 -17.25 40.50 -19.17
CA LYS A 736 -17.59 39.91 -20.49
C LYS A 736 -16.43 39.24 -21.23
N ASP A 737 -15.20 39.68 -20.97
CA ASP A 737 -13.97 39.23 -21.64
C ASP A 737 -13.10 38.33 -20.75
N LEU A 738 -13.54 38.01 -19.52
CA LEU A 738 -12.81 37.18 -18.56
C LEU A 738 -13.05 35.68 -18.81
N THR A 739 -12.77 35.23 -20.03
CA THR A 739 -13.12 33.88 -20.51
C THR A 739 -12.41 32.73 -19.80
N ASN A 740 -11.39 33.02 -18.98
CA ASN A 740 -10.69 32.02 -18.17
C ASN A 740 -11.39 31.71 -16.84
N LEU A 741 -12.44 32.45 -16.47
CA LEU A 741 -13.22 32.21 -15.26
C LEU A 741 -13.81 30.80 -15.27
N GLN A 742 -13.65 30.13 -14.13
CA GLN A 742 -14.16 28.81 -13.81
C GLN A 742 -15.15 28.89 -12.64
N ASP A 743 -14.86 29.74 -11.65
CA ASP A 743 -15.68 29.91 -10.46
C ASP A 743 -16.04 31.39 -10.29
N LEU A 744 -17.34 31.68 -10.31
CA LEU A 744 -17.88 33.02 -10.18
C LEU A 744 -18.95 33.06 -9.10
N ASP A 745 -18.74 33.91 -8.10
CA ASP A 745 -19.69 34.13 -7.01
C ASP A 745 -19.99 35.62 -6.88
N LEU A 746 -21.25 35.99 -7.10
CA LEU A 746 -21.78 37.34 -6.98
C LEU A 746 -23.08 37.33 -6.15
N GLU A 747 -23.16 36.45 -5.16
CA GLU A 747 -24.34 36.33 -4.30
C GLU A 747 -24.67 37.62 -3.53
N GLY A 748 -25.96 37.82 -3.24
CA GLY A 748 -26.44 38.89 -2.36
C GLY A 748 -26.48 40.29 -2.97
N ASN A 749 -26.22 40.43 -4.28
CA ASN A 749 -26.13 41.71 -4.99
C ASN A 749 -27.47 42.17 -5.59
N GLU A 750 -27.42 43.22 -6.41
CA GLU A 750 -28.58 43.85 -7.04
C GLU A 750 -28.60 43.68 -8.57
N ILE A 751 -28.01 42.57 -9.05
CA ILE A 751 -27.80 42.29 -10.48
C ILE A 751 -29.11 41.91 -11.15
N THR A 752 -29.32 42.46 -12.35
CA THR A 752 -30.48 42.16 -13.21
C THR A 752 -30.06 41.64 -14.58
N ASP A 753 -29.08 42.31 -15.22
CA ASP A 753 -28.57 41.90 -16.52
C ASP A 753 -27.36 40.97 -16.40
N ILE A 754 -27.53 39.72 -16.81
CA ILE A 754 -26.46 38.73 -16.90
C ILE A 754 -25.94 38.50 -18.32
N SER A 755 -26.28 39.37 -19.28
CA SER A 755 -25.78 39.31 -20.66
C SER A 755 -24.25 39.24 -20.80
N PRO A 756 -23.43 39.85 -19.90
CA PRO A 756 -21.98 39.73 -19.96
C PRO A 756 -21.46 38.30 -19.79
N LEU A 757 -22.21 37.41 -19.12
CA LEU A 757 -21.76 36.06 -18.82
C LEU A 757 -21.79 35.11 -20.04
N LYS A 758 -22.46 35.49 -21.14
CA LYS A 758 -22.78 34.59 -22.26
C LYS A 758 -21.60 33.89 -22.92
N ASN A 759 -20.40 34.49 -22.85
CA ASN A 759 -19.18 33.97 -23.47
C ASN A 759 -18.24 33.29 -22.48
N LEU A 760 -18.58 33.26 -21.19
CA LEU A 760 -17.74 32.69 -20.12
C LEU A 760 -17.89 31.17 -20.07
N THR A 761 -17.62 30.52 -21.19
CA THR A 761 -17.88 29.10 -21.44
C THR A 761 -17.02 28.15 -20.60
N ASN A 762 -15.98 28.64 -19.93
CA ASN A 762 -15.15 27.86 -19.01
C ASN A 762 -15.71 27.78 -17.58
N LEU A 763 -16.82 28.48 -17.28
CA LEU A 763 -17.46 28.43 -15.97
C LEU A 763 -17.91 27.00 -15.62
N LYS A 764 -17.60 26.60 -14.39
CA LYS A 764 -17.95 25.34 -13.74
C LYS A 764 -18.87 25.59 -12.54
N SER A 765 -18.60 26.63 -11.76
CA SER A 765 -19.45 27.08 -10.65
C SER A 765 -19.92 28.51 -10.89
N LEU A 766 -21.23 28.73 -10.80
CA LEU A 766 -21.84 30.06 -10.88
C LEU A 766 -22.83 30.24 -9.73
N ARG A 767 -22.50 31.15 -8.80
CA ARG A 767 -23.33 31.51 -7.66
C ARG A 767 -23.85 32.93 -7.81
N MET A 768 -25.16 33.05 -7.95
CA MET A 768 -25.88 34.30 -8.23
C MET A 768 -27.14 34.39 -7.35
N ALA A 769 -27.13 33.73 -6.19
CA ALA A 769 -28.24 33.75 -5.24
C ALA A 769 -28.53 35.17 -4.74
N SER A 770 -29.77 35.43 -4.31
CA SER A 770 -30.20 36.70 -3.72
C SER A 770 -29.86 37.90 -4.60
N ASN A 771 -30.35 37.88 -5.83
CA ASN A 771 -30.20 38.95 -6.83
C ASN A 771 -31.59 39.32 -7.42
N LYS A 772 -31.63 40.13 -8.48
CA LYS A 772 -32.87 40.57 -9.15
C LYS A 772 -33.04 39.98 -10.56
N ILE A 773 -32.44 38.82 -10.84
CA ILE A 773 -32.41 38.20 -12.17
C ILE A 773 -33.79 37.62 -12.53
N ASP A 774 -34.31 37.97 -13.71
CA ASP A 774 -35.52 37.39 -14.30
C ASP A 774 -35.27 36.69 -15.65
N ASN A 775 -34.13 36.97 -16.30
CA ASN A 775 -33.77 36.45 -17.61
C ASN A 775 -32.44 35.67 -17.58
N ILE A 776 -32.55 34.36 -17.76
CA ILE A 776 -31.41 33.42 -17.79
C ILE A 776 -30.96 33.03 -19.21
N ALA A 777 -31.51 33.63 -20.26
CA ALA A 777 -31.11 33.32 -21.63
C ALA A 777 -29.59 33.47 -21.91
N PRO A 778 -28.86 34.43 -21.31
CA PRO A 778 -27.41 34.54 -21.52
C PRO A 778 -26.61 33.31 -21.11
N ILE A 779 -27.04 32.58 -20.07
CA ILE A 779 -26.28 31.45 -19.53
C ILE A 779 -26.67 30.09 -20.14
N GLN A 780 -27.63 30.06 -21.08
CA GLN A 780 -28.18 28.82 -21.65
C GLN A 780 -27.17 27.91 -22.38
N ASN A 781 -26.00 28.45 -22.75
CA ASN A 781 -24.95 27.74 -23.50
C ASN A 781 -23.67 27.53 -22.67
N LEU A 782 -23.69 27.81 -21.37
CA LEU A 782 -22.55 27.57 -20.47
C LEU A 782 -22.49 26.10 -20.08
N THR A 783 -22.33 25.22 -21.08
CA THR A 783 -22.50 23.77 -20.92
C THR A 783 -21.46 23.11 -20.01
N ASN A 784 -20.39 23.80 -19.62
CA ASN A 784 -19.40 23.31 -18.67
C ASN A 784 -19.81 23.50 -17.20
N LEU A 785 -20.92 24.20 -16.93
CA LEU A 785 -21.43 24.38 -15.58
C LEU A 785 -21.77 23.03 -14.92
N GLN A 786 -21.32 22.90 -13.68
CA GLN A 786 -21.52 21.76 -12.78
C GLN A 786 -22.34 22.18 -11.55
N GLU A 787 -22.11 23.40 -11.06
CA GLU A 787 -22.84 24.01 -9.94
C GLU A 787 -23.48 25.33 -10.38
N LEU A 788 -24.76 25.50 -10.07
CA LEU A 788 -25.50 26.72 -10.33
C LEU A 788 -26.42 27.09 -9.16
N ASP A 789 -26.11 28.18 -8.46
CA ASP A 789 -27.02 28.78 -7.47
C ASP A 789 -27.72 30.02 -8.06
N LEU A 790 -29.04 29.93 -8.19
CA LEU A 790 -29.94 31.00 -8.61
C LEU A 790 -31.06 31.23 -7.60
N ARG A 791 -30.88 30.79 -6.34
CA ARG A 791 -31.86 30.98 -5.27
C ARG A 791 -32.22 32.45 -5.09
N ASP A 792 -33.45 32.73 -4.67
CA ASP A 792 -33.88 34.08 -4.29
C ASP A 792 -33.65 35.12 -5.40
N ASN A 793 -34.21 34.81 -6.57
CA ASN A 793 -34.23 35.67 -7.74
C ASN A 793 -35.68 35.86 -8.22
N LYS A 794 -35.89 36.42 -9.42
CA LYS A 794 -37.21 36.69 -10.01
C LYS A 794 -37.56 35.74 -11.16
N LEU A 795 -37.02 34.52 -11.13
CA LEU A 795 -37.18 33.56 -12.22
C LEU A 795 -38.60 32.99 -12.27
N THR A 796 -39.20 33.03 -13.46
CA THR A 796 -40.51 32.42 -13.75
C THR A 796 -40.44 31.34 -14.82
N ASN A 797 -39.49 31.46 -15.76
CA ASN A 797 -39.19 30.48 -16.80
C ASN A 797 -37.75 29.99 -16.67
N VAL A 798 -37.59 28.69 -16.47
CA VAL A 798 -36.26 28.05 -16.31
C VAL A 798 -35.99 26.94 -17.32
N ALA A 799 -36.86 26.76 -18.32
CA ALA A 799 -36.74 25.70 -19.32
C ALA A 799 -35.39 25.72 -20.06
N LEU A 800 -34.79 26.90 -20.24
CA LEU A 800 -33.49 27.06 -20.90
C LEU A 800 -32.32 26.38 -20.16
N LEU A 801 -32.45 26.12 -18.85
CA LEU A 801 -31.43 25.40 -18.08
C LEU A 801 -31.34 23.92 -18.46
N SER A 802 -32.33 23.36 -19.15
CA SER A 802 -32.33 21.97 -19.65
C SER A 802 -31.15 21.66 -20.60
N ARG A 803 -30.50 22.70 -21.15
CA ARG A 803 -29.32 22.57 -22.02
C ARG A 803 -28.02 22.36 -21.25
N LEU A 804 -28.01 22.62 -19.95
CA LEU A 804 -26.83 22.53 -19.09
C LEU A 804 -26.66 21.10 -18.56
N ILE A 805 -26.48 20.15 -19.48
CA ILE A 805 -26.51 18.71 -19.20
C ILE A 805 -25.43 18.20 -18.24
N ASN A 806 -24.41 19.01 -17.97
CA ASN A 806 -23.32 18.68 -17.04
C ASN A 806 -23.58 19.16 -15.60
N LEU A 807 -24.72 19.83 -15.33
CA LEU A 807 -25.08 20.23 -13.97
C LEU A 807 -25.22 19.02 -13.06
N GLN A 808 -24.59 19.13 -11.89
CA GLN A 808 -24.64 18.15 -10.80
C GLN A 808 -25.42 18.71 -9.61
N TRP A 809 -25.41 20.03 -9.45
CA TRP A 809 -26.09 20.74 -8.36
C TRP A 809 -26.73 22.03 -8.89
N LEU A 810 -28.03 22.20 -8.63
CA LEU A 810 -28.82 23.34 -9.09
C LEU A 810 -29.76 23.82 -7.98
N ASN A 811 -29.56 25.04 -7.51
CA ASN A 811 -30.40 25.66 -6.49
C ASN A 811 -31.30 26.75 -7.10
N LEU A 812 -32.61 26.54 -7.00
CA LEU A 812 -33.66 27.41 -7.53
C LEU A 812 -34.68 27.81 -6.46
N ILE A 813 -34.33 27.62 -5.18
CA ILE A 813 -35.19 27.96 -4.04
C ILE A 813 -35.61 29.44 -4.12
N GLN A 814 -36.80 29.78 -3.59
CA GLN A 814 -37.29 31.17 -3.52
C GLN A 814 -37.45 31.88 -4.89
N ASN A 815 -37.69 31.14 -5.97
CA ASN A 815 -38.13 31.68 -7.26
C ASN A 815 -39.62 31.37 -7.54
N GLN A 816 -40.21 32.02 -8.56
CA GLN A 816 -41.62 31.87 -8.95
C GLN A 816 -41.79 30.91 -10.14
N ILE A 817 -41.17 29.73 -10.05
CA ILE A 817 -41.09 28.76 -11.16
C ILE A 817 -42.38 27.94 -11.29
N ASN A 818 -42.93 27.88 -12.51
CA ASN A 818 -44.11 27.08 -12.84
C ASN A 818 -43.84 25.56 -12.81
N SER A 819 -44.88 24.74 -12.61
CA SER A 819 -44.74 23.28 -12.46
C SER A 819 -44.28 22.54 -13.73
N GLU A 820 -44.56 23.10 -14.91
CA GLU A 820 -44.18 22.51 -16.20
C GLU A 820 -42.66 22.56 -16.39
N ASP A 821 -42.04 23.71 -16.07
CA ASP A 821 -40.59 23.89 -16.14
C ASP A 821 -39.86 23.01 -15.11
N LYS A 822 -40.40 22.85 -13.90
CA LYS A 822 -39.83 21.93 -12.89
C LYS A 822 -39.76 20.50 -13.42
N THR A 823 -40.83 20.06 -14.07
CA THR A 823 -40.92 18.72 -14.67
C THR A 823 -39.95 18.58 -15.85
N THR A 824 -39.90 19.61 -16.71
CA THR A 824 -39.00 19.66 -17.86
C THR A 824 -37.54 19.57 -17.44
N LEU A 825 -37.13 20.32 -16.42
CA LEU A 825 -35.77 20.26 -15.89
C LEU A 825 -35.44 18.92 -15.23
N ALA A 826 -36.34 18.37 -14.42
CA ALA A 826 -36.12 17.07 -13.79
C ALA A 826 -35.92 15.95 -14.83
N ASN A 827 -36.64 16.01 -15.95
CA ASN A 827 -36.48 15.06 -17.05
C ASN A 827 -35.20 15.29 -17.86
N ALA A 828 -34.82 16.54 -18.07
CA ALA A 828 -33.64 16.88 -18.88
C ALA A 828 -32.31 16.70 -18.13
N LEU A 829 -32.32 16.82 -16.80
CA LEU A 829 -31.14 16.76 -15.93
C LEU A 829 -31.28 15.65 -14.87
N PRO A 830 -31.39 14.36 -15.28
CA PRO A 830 -31.68 13.27 -14.35
C PRO A 830 -30.57 12.99 -13.32
N ASN A 831 -29.36 13.48 -13.56
CA ASN A 831 -28.19 13.31 -12.68
C ASN A 831 -27.89 14.57 -11.84
N CYS A 832 -28.72 15.62 -11.93
CA CYS A 832 -28.55 16.86 -11.19
C CYS A 832 -29.41 16.85 -9.92
N HIS A 833 -28.84 17.27 -8.78
CA HIS A 833 -29.59 17.55 -7.57
C HIS A 833 -30.24 18.93 -7.70
N ILE A 834 -31.56 18.98 -7.87
CA ILE A 834 -32.30 20.23 -8.08
C ILE A 834 -33.14 20.60 -6.85
N TYR A 835 -32.93 21.81 -6.32
CA TYR A 835 -33.63 22.33 -5.16
C TYR A 835 -34.65 23.40 -5.57
N TYR A 836 -35.95 23.13 -5.38
CA TYR A 836 -37.05 24.07 -5.69
C TYR A 836 -37.71 24.68 -4.46
N THR A 837 -37.52 24.06 -3.29
CA THR A 837 -38.09 24.45 -2.00
C THR A 837 -37.03 24.23 -0.94
N SER A 838 -36.95 25.08 0.07
CA SER A 838 -36.13 24.77 1.24
C SER A 838 -36.61 23.44 1.84
N SER A 839 -35.69 22.55 2.18
CA SER A 839 -36.02 21.47 3.12
C SER A 839 -36.57 22.14 4.36
N ALA A 840 -37.80 21.81 4.74
CA ALA A 840 -38.45 22.39 5.91
C ALA A 840 -37.57 22.24 7.17
N GLN A 841 -37.58 23.28 7.99
CA GLN A 841 -37.20 23.26 9.41
C GLN A 841 -37.93 22.16 10.18
#